data_AF-A0A494J725-F1
#
_entry.id   AF-A0A494J725-F1
#
_cell.length_a   1.000
_cell.length_b   1.000
_cell.length_c   1.000
_cell.angle_alpha   90.00
_cell.angle_beta   90.00
_cell.angle_gamma   90.00
#
_symmetry.space_group_name_H-M   'P 1'
#
loop_
_entity.id
_entity.type
_entity.pdbx_description
1 polymer ?
#
loop_
_entity_poly.entity_id
_entity_poly.type
_entity_poly.pdbx_seq_one_letter_code
_entity_poly.pdbx_strand_id
1 'polypeptide(L)'
;MNINFKKPLITALVLSTASVYYAQKTKDSLEKSKSIDEVVLVGRNLTQVAKERKTPVAVSTIKATEIQEKLGNREFPEIMKSTPSVYVTKVGGGFGDSRINMRGFDATNIAVIINGQPVNDMQNGAVYWSNWTGLADIASSIQIQRGLGASKFVVPSVGGTINIVTKATDSEQKAMIKAEAGNDSYSRLSAMYSSGLKNKWGTTVLLSRWQGDGYINGTKGEGYSWFFSVGYKPNEKHAFNIIATGAPQVHDTRRSSATGANVATLRQLDTYGRRYNPQTGMLNGSQFNLAPNFYHKPIASLNWDWTINDALKLSTVVYASWGRGGGGTGLNGTIKNANNQTMNFMNYGPGGDGTINWDMIYRYNRGGLVTDYNGNTFQKGTFTAEPGQPTDYNGRYVTTLNGTSGIVRKQSINAHDWYGAIADLNYKKNNWTFNGGIDLKTYKGALYDIVTDMLGSDAFFVKRTVNSPNGYFVNKIVKPEAITNLNNVQKVSIYNEGLVRWAGAYGMVEYSDEKLSASLQGSVSKQYYKRRDYMLYTPENQETEWYNKTGYIVKGGANYNIDEHHNVFFNTGVISRQPQFNALFPSNQNVYKDAKNERIFSIELGYGFKSRYVDVNINAYRTQWDDRFITRTFNATAGDVANFSQLQLGNSYFYNALNVGQLHQGIELEAKARPFANLKLRGMLSVGNWKYKGDASFNIIDVLSNQEVPGATGIINIKDLKVGDAAQTTASIGADYNITKAFSIDANWEYYDKLYAQFNPINFLKPEMREKGVVKLPSYNLFDVGAAYKFTIDQKRSLTLRVNVYNLFNKYYISELSSNIYTTDKIANGPDAGKTYQEAGRVYQGVADGNTGFLGFGRTWSAAATFRF
;
A
#
# COMPACT_ATOMS: atom_id res chain seq x y z
N MET A 1 30.10 -16.70 -77.15
CA MET A 1 30.16 -16.31 -75.72
C MET A 1 29.57 -14.92 -75.59
N ASN A 2 28.51 -14.78 -74.78
CA ASN A 2 27.51 -13.71 -74.78
C ASN A 2 28.09 -12.31 -74.43
N ILE A 3 27.91 -11.30 -75.32
CA ILE A 3 26.92 -10.18 -75.33
C ILE A 3 27.27 -9.05 -74.31
N ASN A 4 27.83 -7.89 -74.72
CA ASN A 4 27.21 -6.64 -75.26
C ASN A 4 26.32 -5.88 -74.24
N PHE A 5 26.22 -4.54 -74.13
CA PHE A 5 26.88 -3.33 -74.66
C PHE A 5 26.29 -2.10 -73.88
N LYS A 6 27.06 -1.00 -73.80
CA LYS A 6 26.70 0.44 -73.91
C LYS A 6 25.72 1.18 -72.94
N LYS A 7 26.15 2.41 -72.62
CA LYS A 7 25.52 3.61 -71.99
C LYS A 7 24.34 4.20 -72.85
N PRO A 8 23.84 5.46 -72.63
CA PRO A 8 23.09 6.17 -71.57
C PRO A 8 21.78 6.85 -72.11
N LEU A 9 21.27 7.96 -71.49
CA LEU A 9 20.25 8.97 -71.95
C LEU A 9 18.73 8.64 -71.77
N ILE A 10 17.74 9.54 -71.63
CA ILE A 10 17.54 10.97 -71.25
C ILE A 10 15.99 11.24 -71.29
N THR A 11 15.49 12.20 -70.48
CA THR A 11 14.18 12.93 -70.50
C THR A 11 12.82 12.22 -70.63
N ALA A 12 11.85 12.66 -69.82
CA ALA A 12 10.66 13.38 -70.33
C ALA A 12 9.86 14.06 -69.19
N LEU A 13 9.47 15.31 -69.43
CA LEU A 13 8.55 16.15 -68.66
C LEU A 13 7.26 16.27 -69.50
N VAL A 14 6.09 15.89 -68.99
CA VAL A 14 4.77 16.30 -69.54
C VAL A 14 3.74 16.42 -68.41
N LEU A 15 3.15 17.61 -68.30
CA LEU A 15 1.90 17.91 -67.62
C LEU A 15 0.71 17.43 -68.46
N SER A 16 -0.29 16.79 -67.85
CA SER A 16 -1.70 17.00 -68.23
C SER A 16 -2.67 16.47 -67.16
N THR A 17 -3.64 17.31 -66.85
CA THR A 17 -4.85 17.12 -66.06
C THR A 17 -5.70 15.91 -66.45
N ALA A 18 -6.16 15.13 -65.46
CA ALA A 18 -7.43 14.41 -65.54
C ALA A 18 -7.98 14.14 -64.13
N SER A 19 -9.17 14.67 -63.90
CA SER A 19 -10.01 14.53 -62.72
C SER A 19 -10.31 13.06 -62.41
N VAL A 20 -10.02 12.63 -61.18
CA VAL A 20 -10.66 11.44 -60.60
C VAL A 20 -11.12 11.79 -59.19
N TYR A 21 -12.44 11.91 -59.06
CA TYR A 21 -13.16 11.81 -57.81
C TYR A 21 -12.83 10.45 -57.16
N TYR A 22 -12.11 10.45 -56.05
CA TYR A 22 -12.16 9.35 -55.09
C TYR A 22 -12.21 9.92 -53.69
N ALA A 23 -13.27 9.54 -52.98
CA ALA A 23 -13.51 9.83 -51.58
C ALA A 23 -12.29 9.43 -50.73
N GLN A 24 -11.50 10.41 -50.29
CA GLN A 24 -10.60 10.22 -49.16
C GLN A 24 -11.38 10.52 -47.89
N LYS A 25 -12.05 9.48 -47.38
CA LYS A 25 -12.10 9.27 -45.93
C LYS A 25 -10.64 9.30 -45.47
N THR A 26 -10.30 10.28 -44.65
CA THR A 26 -9.03 10.32 -43.91
C THR A 26 -8.88 8.99 -43.18
N LYS A 27 -8.04 8.14 -43.77
CA LYS A 27 -7.68 6.83 -43.28
C LYS A 27 -6.77 7.11 -42.09
N ASP A 28 -7.35 7.05 -40.90
CA ASP A 28 -6.64 7.06 -39.62
C ASP A 28 -5.49 6.04 -39.72
N SER A 29 -4.28 6.55 -39.95
CA SER A 29 -3.09 5.75 -40.25
C SER A 29 -2.39 5.28 -38.97
N LEU A 30 -3.10 5.32 -37.83
CA LEU A 30 -2.67 4.79 -36.54
C LEU A 30 -3.44 3.50 -36.17
N GLU A 31 -3.57 2.55 -37.11
CA GLU A 31 -4.03 1.21 -36.78
C GLU A 31 -2.99 0.41 -35.98
N LYS A 32 -3.18 0.36 -34.66
CA LYS A 32 -3.41 -0.85 -33.82
C LYS A 32 -3.06 -0.54 -32.36
N SER A 33 -3.95 0.16 -31.67
CA SER A 33 -4.06 0.12 -30.20
C SER A 33 -5.17 -0.84 -29.74
N LYS A 34 -5.41 -1.95 -30.47
CA LYS A 34 -6.48 -2.93 -30.16
C LYS A 34 -6.33 -3.71 -28.83
N SER A 35 -5.30 -3.47 -28.01
CA SER A 35 -5.09 -4.28 -26.81
C SER A 35 -5.97 -3.91 -25.60
N ILE A 36 -6.54 -2.70 -25.57
CA ILE A 36 -7.46 -2.31 -24.48
C ILE A 36 -8.90 -2.67 -24.86
N ASP A 37 -9.24 -2.62 -26.15
CA ASP A 37 -10.58 -2.92 -26.69
C ASP A 37 -10.92 -4.42 -26.75
N GLU A 38 -9.95 -5.31 -26.61
CA GLU A 38 -10.15 -6.77 -26.62
C GLU A 38 -10.48 -7.38 -25.24
N VAL A 39 -10.60 -6.59 -24.17
CA VAL A 39 -10.99 -7.07 -22.83
C VAL A 39 -12.26 -6.35 -22.32
N VAL A 40 -13.40 -7.02 -22.55
CA VAL A 40 -14.79 -6.91 -22.01
C VAL A 40 -15.56 -5.58 -22.08
N LEU A 41 -16.80 -5.72 -22.58
CA LEU A 41 -17.85 -4.71 -22.83
C LEU A 41 -18.62 -4.19 -21.59
N VAL A 42 -18.43 -4.71 -20.37
CA VAL A 42 -19.32 -4.46 -19.21
C VAL A 42 -18.56 -3.89 -18.01
N GLY A 43 -19.07 -2.83 -17.38
CA GLY A 43 -18.46 -2.05 -16.30
C GLY A 43 -17.46 -0.97 -16.77
N ARG A 44 -17.27 -0.83 -18.09
CA ARG A 44 -16.26 0.07 -18.71
C ARG A 44 -16.48 1.55 -18.39
N ASN A 45 -17.73 1.97 -18.27
CA ASN A 45 -18.04 3.38 -17.98
C ASN A 45 -17.63 3.78 -16.55
N LEU A 46 -17.70 2.85 -15.59
CA LEU A 46 -17.28 3.08 -14.19
C LEU A 46 -15.77 2.92 -14.01
N THR A 47 -15.12 2.11 -14.85
CA THR A 47 -13.66 1.90 -14.81
C THR A 47 -12.84 3.00 -15.48
N GLN A 48 -13.45 4.10 -15.94
CA GLN A 48 -12.82 5.37 -16.34
C GLN A 48 -11.33 5.32 -16.68
N VAL A 49 -11.06 4.80 -17.87
CA VAL A 49 -9.71 4.78 -18.42
C VAL A 49 -9.43 6.17 -18.99
N ALA A 50 -8.50 6.90 -18.36
CA ALA A 50 -8.01 8.17 -18.90
C ALA A 50 -7.45 7.94 -20.31
N LYS A 51 -7.80 8.83 -21.23
CA LYS A 51 -7.39 8.78 -22.63
C LYS A 51 -6.25 9.76 -22.86
N GLU A 52 -5.14 9.28 -23.38
CA GLU A 52 -4.01 10.13 -23.78
C GLU A 52 -4.51 11.22 -24.76
N ARG A 53 -3.98 12.44 -24.63
CA ARG A 53 -4.32 13.60 -25.49
C ARG A 53 -5.80 14.02 -25.47
N LYS A 54 -6.54 13.59 -24.45
CA LYS A 54 -7.93 14.04 -24.20
C LYS A 54 -8.16 14.33 -22.73
N THR A 55 -7.82 13.37 -21.86
CA THR A 55 -7.98 13.54 -20.41
C THR A 55 -6.81 14.37 -19.88
N PRO A 56 -7.06 15.53 -19.23
CA PRO A 56 -6.01 16.48 -18.84
C PRO A 56 -5.33 16.08 -17.52
N VAL A 57 -4.72 14.89 -17.46
CA VAL A 57 -4.06 14.37 -16.26
C VAL A 57 -2.77 13.62 -16.61
N ALA A 58 -1.79 13.62 -15.70
CA ALA A 58 -0.60 12.79 -15.82
C ALA A 58 -0.96 11.31 -15.61
N VAL A 59 -0.93 10.54 -16.70
CA VAL A 59 -1.32 9.13 -16.72
C VAL A 59 -0.20 8.22 -17.22
N SER A 60 -0.03 7.08 -16.57
CA SER A 60 0.80 5.97 -17.05
C SER A 60 -0.03 4.69 -17.04
N THR A 61 0.12 3.86 -18.07
CA THR A 61 -0.63 2.61 -18.22
C THR A 61 0.32 1.43 -18.33
N ILE A 62 0.14 0.44 -17.45
CA ILE A 62 0.85 -0.84 -17.44
C ILE A 62 -0.12 -1.90 -17.98
N LYS A 63 0.32 -2.67 -18.97
CA LYS A 63 -0.52 -3.66 -19.67
C LYS A 63 -0.39 -5.06 -19.07
N ALA A 64 -1.39 -5.91 -19.30
CA ALA A 64 -1.42 -7.31 -18.85
C ALA A 64 -0.14 -8.09 -19.13
N THR A 65 0.41 -7.98 -20.33
CA THR A 65 1.62 -8.73 -20.73
C THR A 65 2.83 -8.34 -19.88
N GLU A 66 2.97 -7.05 -19.59
CA GLU A 66 4.04 -6.53 -18.73
C GLU A 66 3.90 -7.03 -17.29
N ILE A 67 2.68 -7.04 -16.75
CA ILE A 67 2.40 -7.55 -15.40
C ILE A 67 2.74 -9.05 -15.32
N GLN A 68 2.23 -9.86 -16.26
CA GLN A 68 2.34 -11.31 -16.20
C GLN A 68 3.75 -11.84 -16.45
N GLU A 69 4.48 -11.18 -17.35
CA GLU A 69 5.84 -11.58 -17.68
C GLU A 69 6.83 -11.00 -16.65
N LYS A 70 6.77 -9.70 -16.36
CA LYS A 70 7.86 -9.03 -15.65
C LYS A 70 7.74 -9.00 -14.12
N LEU A 71 6.58 -9.31 -13.55
CA LEU A 71 6.41 -9.27 -12.08
C LEU A 71 7.14 -10.43 -11.38
N GLY A 72 7.04 -11.65 -11.90
CA GLY A 72 7.59 -12.86 -11.26
C GLY A 72 7.10 -13.03 -9.82
N ASN A 73 8.02 -13.27 -8.87
CA ASN A 73 7.74 -13.40 -7.44
C ASN A 73 7.74 -12.06 -6.66
N ARG A 74 7.75 -10.90 -7.34
CA ARG A 74 7.63 -9.60 -6.68
C ARG A 74 6.19 -9.32 -6.26
N GLU A 75 6.06 -8.47 -5.26
CA GLU A 75 4.75 -7.97 -4.85
C GLU A 75 4.14 -7.06 -5.91
N PHE A 76 2.81 -7.11 -6.03
CA PHE A 76 2.07 -6.41 -7.07
C PHE A 76 2.44 -4.93 -7.26
N PRO A 77 2.69 -4.12 -6.21
CA PRO A 77 3.09 -2.72 -6.39
C PRO A 77 4.42 -2.52 -7.12
N GLU A 78 5.33 -3.48 -7.07
CA GLU A 78 6.67 -3.34 -7.66
C GLU A 78 6.65 -3.16 -9.17
N ILE A 79 5.60 -3.61 -9.87
CA ILE A 79 5.47 -3.35 -11.31
C ILE A 79 5.31 -1.85 -11.61
N MET A 80 4.88 -1.06 -10.62
CA MET A 80 4.58 0.36 -10.76
C MET A 80 5.81 1.27 -10.56
N LYS A 81 6.93 0.75 -10.04
CA LYS A 81 8.11 1.56 -9.65
C LYS A 81 8.82 2.27 -10.82
N SER A 82 8.62 1.80 -12.05
CA SER A 82 9.09 2.47 -13.27
C SER A 82 8.17 3.60 -13.75
N THR A 83 7.20 4.01 -12.94
CA THR A 83 6.31 5.16 -13.21
C THR A 83 6.86 6.42 -12.52
N PRO A 84 6.95 7.59 -13.20
CA PRO A 84 7.53 8.77 -12.56
C PRO A 84 6.77 9.17 -11.27
N SER A 85 7.52 9.57 -10.25
CA SER A 85 7.02 9.91 -8.90
C SER A 85 6.37 8.77 -8.11
N VAL A 86 6.52 7.52 -8.55
CA VAL A 86 6.10 6.34 -7.78
C VAL A 86 7.31 5.76 -7.07
N TYR A 87 7.19 5.56 -5.76
CA TYR A 87 8.19 4.92 -4.93
C TYR A 87 7.58 3.70 -4.26
N VAL A 88 8.24 2.54 -4.36
CA VAL A 88 7.73 1.27 -3.84
C VAL A 88 8.82 0.61 -3.01
N THR A 89 8.42 0.08 -1.86
CA THR A 89 9.33 -0.52 -0.88
C THR A 89 8.69 -1.75 -0.26
N LYS A 90 9.46 -2.83 -0.10
CA LYS A 90 9.04 -4.09 0.54
C LYS A 90 9.25 -4.03 2.05
N VAL A 91 8.70 -3.00 2.68
CA VAL A 91 8.81 -2.80 4.13
C VAL A 91 8.22 -3.98 4.85
N GLY A 92 8.80 -4.38 5.96
CA GLY A 92 8.38 -5.54 6.73
C GLY A 92 8.78 -6.89 6.15
N GLY A 93 9.08 -6.96 4.85
CA GLY A 93 9.68 -8.12 4.19
C GLY A 93 8.82 -9.39 4.13
N GLY A 94 7.65 -9.39 4.77
CA GLY A 94 6.62 -10.42 4.60
C GLY A 94 5.88 -10.25 3.28
N PHE A 95 5.07 -11.25 2.92
CA PHE A 95 4.40 -11.29 1.62
C PHE A 95 3.21 -10.33 1.54
N GLY A 96 3.34 -9.28 0.72
CA GLY A 96 2.26 -8.31 0.50
C GLY A 96 2.30 -7.12 1.47
N ASP A 97 3.43 -6.92 2.14
CA ASP A 97 3.71 -5.78 3.02
C ASP A 97 4.25 -4.55 2.28
N SER A 98 4.34 -4.59 0.93
CA SER A 98 4.84 -3.47 0.15
C SER A 98 4.02 -2.22 0.35
N ARG A 99 4.73 -1.10 0.42
CA ARG A 99 4.17 0.23 0.46
C ARG A 99 4.40 0.92 -0.88
N ILE A 100 3.50 1.85 -1.18
CA ILE A 100 3.58 2.67 -2.38
C ILE A 100 3.34 4.13 -1.99
N ASN A 101 4.19 4.99 -2.51
CA ASN A 101 4.05 6.44 -2.41
C ASN A 101 3.96 7.02 -3.82
N MET A 102 3.18 8.08 -3.99
CA MET A 102 2.97 8.77 -5.25
C MET A 102 3.09 10.27 -5.02
N ARG A 103 4.02 10.94 -5.71
CA ARG A 103 4.35 12.37 -5.51
C ARG A 103 4.65 12.72 -4.03
N GLY A 104 5.15 11.77 -3.26
CA GLY A 104 5.44 11.91 -1.83
C GLY A 104 4.27 11.67 -0.89
N PHE A 105 3.07 11.41 -1.41
CA PHE A 105 1.92 11.01 -0.61
C PHE A 105 1.95 9.49 -0.40
N ASP A 106 1.73 9.03 0.84
CA ASP A 106 1.65 7.61 1.16
C ASP A 106 0.37 6.94 0.60
N ALA A 107 0.31 5.61 0.67
CA ALA A 107 -0.78 4.80 0.15
C ALA A 107 -2.17 5.16 0.73
N THR A 108 -2.26 5.71 1.94
CA THR A 108 -3.56 6.12 2.54
C THR A 108 -4.16 7.33 1.82
N ASN A 109 -3.35 8.03 1.03
CA ASN A 109 -3.71 9.22 0.27
C ASN A 109 -3.84 8.94 -1.23
N ILE A 110 -3.77 7.67 -1.65
CA ILE A 110 -3.93 7.20 -3.02
C ILE A 110 -5.22 6.38 -3.11
N ALA A 111 -6.12 6.73 -4.03
CA ALA A 111 -7.32 5.93 -4.27
C ALA A 111 -6.95 4.66 -5.06
N VAL A 112 -7.31 3.48 -4.55
CA VAL A 112 -7.18 2.21 -5.28
C VAL A 112 -8.57 1.74 -5.67
N ILE A 113 -8.74 1.50 -6.97
CA ILE A 113 -10.01 1.12 -7.57
C ILE A 113 -9.80 -0.20 -8.31
N ILE A 114 -10.64 -1.19 -8.05
CA ILE A 114 -10.65 -2.48 -8.75
C ILE A 114 -12.00 -2.60 -9.46
N ASN A 115 -12.00 -2.65 -10.79
CA ASN A 115 -13.24 -2.75 -11.60
C ASN A 115 -14.31 -1.69 -11.23
N GLY A 116 -13.92 -0.46 -10.92
CA GLY A 116 -14.85 0.60 -10.52
C GLY A 116 -15.25 0.60 -9.04
N GLN A 117 -14.80 -0.38 -8.24
CA GLN A 117 -14.99 -0.41 -6.79
C GLN A 117 -13.77 0.22 -6.08
N PRO A 118 -13.93 1.31 -5.32
CA PRO A 118 -12.90 1.76 -4.38
C PRO A 118 -12.64 0.68 -3.33
N VAL A 119 -11.38 0.40 -2.97
CA VAL A 119 -11.05 -0.67 -2.00
C VAL A 119 -10.28 -0.20 -0.76
N ASN A 120 -9.97 1.09 -0.67
CA ASN A 120 -9.38 1.72 0.52
C ASN A 120 -10.28 1.51 1.75
N ASP A 121 -9.66 1.28 2.90
CA ASP A 121 -10.38 1.19 4.18
C ASP A 121 -11.08 2.52 4.53
N MET A 122 -12.33 2.46 4.98
CA MET A 122 -13.14 3.67 5.23
C MET A 122 -12.78 4.39 6.54
N GLN A 123 -12.05 3.77 7.46
CA GLN A 123 -11.63 4.41 8.71
C GLN A 123 -10.29 5.14 8.57
N ASN A 124 -9.33 4.56 7.84
CA ASN A 124 -7.95 5.07 7.77
C ASN A 124 -7.34 5.15 6.35
N GLY A 125 -8.07 4.78 5.31
CA GLY A 125 -7.61 4.84 3.92
C GLY A 125 -6.59 3.77 3.51
N ALA A 126 -6.18 2.88 4.42
CA ALA A 126 -5.13 1.90 4.16
C ALA A 126 -5.52 0.87 3.09
N VAL A 127 -4.51 0.39 2.38
CA VAL A 127 -4.59 -0.65 1.36
C VAL A 127 -3.51 -1.67 1.65
N TYR A 128 -3.89 -2.95 1.73
CA TYR A 128 -2.98 -4.06 1.94
C TYR A 128 -3.00 -4.94 0.70
N TRP A 129 -1.87 -5.06 0.01
CA TRP A 129 -1.79 -5.76 -1.28
C TRP A 129 -1.89 -7.27 -1.15
N SER A 130 -1.55 -7.81 0.02
CA SER A 130 -1.76 -9.23 0.39
C SER A 130 -3.22 -9.67 0.25
N ASN A 131 -4.19 -8.75 0.37
CA ASN A 131 -5.62 -9.04 0.23
C ASN A 131 -6.02 -9.52 -1.18
N TRP A 132 -5.23 -9.19 -2.21
CA TRP A 132 -5.56 -9.45 -3.61
C TRP A 132 -4.33 -9.86 -4.44
N THR A 133 -3.48 -10.74 -3.89
CA THR A 133 -2.27 -11.26 -4.56
C THR A 133 -2.54 -11.86 -5.96
N GLY A 134 -3.75 -12.40 -6.18
CA GLY A 134 -4.20 -12.90 -7.48
C GLY A 134 -4.29 -11.85 -8.59
N LEU A 135 -4.30 -10.54 -8.27
CA LEU A 135 -4.33 -9.46 -9.26
C LEU A 135 -3.17 -9.54 -10.26
N ALA A 136 -2.02 -10.07 -9.85
CA ALA A 136 -0.87 -10.33 -10.72
C ALA A 136 -1.23 -11.14 -11.98
N ASP A 137 -2.19 -12.06 -11.88
CA ASP A 137 -2.53 -12.97 -12.97
C ASP A 137 -3.78 -12.52 -13.75
N ILE A 138 -4.69 -11.79 -13.10
CA ILE A 138 -5.97 -11.36 -13.68
C ILE A 138 -6.02 -9.89 -14.12
N ALA A 139 -5.06 -9.04 -13.72
CA ALA A 139 -5.05 -7.66 -14.17
C ALA A 139 -4.86 -7.59 -15.69
N SER A 140 -5.77 -6.91 -16.37
CA SER A 140 -5.68 -6.59 -17.81
C SER A 140 -4.91 -5.29 -18.02
N SER A 141 -5.06 -4.34 -17.09
CA SER A 141 -4.28 -3.11 -17.06
C SER A 141 -4.26 -2.50 -15.66
N ILE A 142 -3.21 -1.74 -15.38
CA ILE A 142 -3.11 -0.83 -14.26
C ILE A 142 -2.93 0.57 -14.85
N GLN A 143 -3.81 1.48 -14.49
CA GLN A 143 -3.69 2.88 -14.85
C GLN A 143 -3.37 3.71 -13.60
N ILE A 144 -2.27 4.43 -13.66
CA ILE A 144 -1.77 5.28 -12.58
C ILE A 144 -2.00 6.73 -13.00
N GLN A 145 -2.93 7.41 -12.35
CA GLN A 145 -3.22 8.83 -12.55
C GLN A 145 -2.66 9.60 -11.36
N ARG A 146 -1.72 10.51 -11.59
CA ARG A 146 -1.01 11.22 -10.52
C ARG A 146 -1.67 12.58 -10.25
N GLY A 147 -1.74 12.97 -8.98
CA GLY A 147 -2.36 14.22 -8.54
C GLY A 147 -3.89 14.19 -8.62
N LEU A 148 -4.49 15.23 -9.19
CA LEU A 148 -5.95 15.30 -9.38
C LEU A 148 -6.38 14.32 -10.47
N GLY A 149 -6.58 13.06 -10.11
CA GLY A 149 -7.05 12.03 -11.03
C GLY A 149 -8.38 12.43 -11.69
N ALA A 150 -8.63 11.92 -12.90
CA ALA A 150 -9.87 12.11 -13.63
C ALA A 150 -11.04 11.27 -13.09
N SER A 151 -10.80 10.49 -12.01
CA SER A 151 -11.81 9.66 -11.38
C SER A 151 -13.05 10.47 -11.00
N LYS A 152 -14.24 10.05 -11.46
CA LYS A 152 -15.50 10.68 -11.11
C LYS A 152 -15.97 10.28 -9.71
N PHE A 153 -15.36 9.27 -9.09
CA PHE A 153 -15.75 8.83 -7.76
C PHE A 153 -15.41 9.89 -6.71
N VAL A 154 -16.27 10.00 -5.71
CA VAL A 154 -16.05 10.87 -4.55
C VAL A 154 -15.09 10.17 -3.58
N VAL A 155 -13.86 9.90 -4.03
CA VAL A 155 -12.79 9.35 -3.18
C VAL A 155 -11.79 10.47 -2.95
N PRO A 156 -11.63 10.95 -1.70
CA PRO A 156 -10.75 12.08 -1.43
C PRO A 156 -9.29 11.61 -1.38
N SER A 157 -8.72 11.30 -2.54
CA SER A 157 -7.29 11.00 -2.73
C SER A 157 -6.53 12.25 -3.15
N VAL A 158 -5.37 12.48 -2.50
CA VAL A 158 -4.51 13.64 -2.76
C VAL A 158 -3.33 13.29 -3.67
N GLY A 159 -2.77 12.08 -3.51
CA GLY A 159 -1.61 11.64 -4.29
C GLY A 159 -1.94 11.19 -5.71
N GLY A 160 -3.16 10.69 -5.92
CA GLY A 160 -3.61 10.18 -7.21
C GLY A 160 -4.51 8.96 -7.08
N THR A 161 -4.69 8.27 -8.20
CA THR A 161 -5.56 7.10 -8.32
C THR A 161 -4.82 5.97 -9.05
N ILE A 162 -4.92 4.75 -8.51
CA ILE A 162 -4.52 3.51 -9.14
C ILE A 162 -5.79 2.75 -9.51
N ASN A 163 -6.04 2.64 -10.81
CA ASN A 163 -7.21 1.96 -11.33
C ASN A 163 -6.79 0.64 -11.98
N ILE A 164 -7.36 -0.46 -11.48
CA ILE A 164 -7.02 -1.82 -11.87
C ILE A 164 -8.25 -2.41 -12.57
N VAL A 165 -8.05 -2.79 -13.82
CA VAL A 165 -9.07 -3.50 -14.61
C VAL A 165 -8.69 -4.97 -14.66
N THR A 166 -9.63 -5.86 -14.36
CA THR A 166 -9.41 -7.31 -14.37
C THR A 166 -9.96 -7.96 -15.65
N LYS A 167 -9.55 -9.21 -15.92
CA LYS A 167 -10.07 -10.06 -16.98
C LYS A 167 -11.45 -10.64 -16.61
N ALA A 168 -12.48 -9.82 -16.60
CA ALA A 168 -13.80 -10.27 -16.15
C ALA A 168 -14.51 -11.26 -17.12
N THR A 169 -14.33 -11.11 -18.44
CA THR A 169 -14.93 -11.97 -19.47
C THR A 169 -14.25 -11.72 -20.81
N ASP A 170 -13.12 -12.38 -21.05
CA ASP A 170 -12.44 -12.24 -22.35
C ASP A 170 -13.40 -12.58 -23.51
N SER A 171 -13.28 -11.89 -24.65
CA SER A 171 -14.08 -12.19 -25.84
C SER A 171 -13.81 -13.60 -26.37
N GLU A 172 -12.61 -14.11 -26.11
CA GLU A 172 -12.11 -15.38 -26.62
C GLU A 172 -11.95 -16.43 -25.52
N GLN A 173 -12.17 -17.68 -25.90
CA GLN A 173 -11.87 -18.83 -25.06
C GLN A 173 -10.36 -18.97 -24.94
N LYS A 174 -9.86 -19.08 -23.71
CA LYS A 174 -8.45 -19.31 -23.43
C LYS A 174 -8.27 -19.91 -22.05
N ALA A 175 -7.16 -20.58 -21.85
CA ALA A 175 -6.77 -20.97 -20.52
C ALA A 175 -5.25 -20.86 -20.32
N MET A 176 -4.84 -20.90 -19.06
CA MET A 176 -3.45 -20.75 -18.67
C MET A 176 -3.14 -21.60 -17.45
N ILE A 177 -2.02 -22.31 -17.49
CA ILE A 177 -1.38 -22.91 -16.32
C ILE A 177 -0.01 -22.27 -16.18
N LYS A 178 0.31 -21.79 -14.99
CA LYS A 178 1.59 -21.15 -14.68
C LYS A 178 2.19 -21.78 -13.43
N ALA A 179 3.38 -22.32 -13.56
CA ALA A 179 4.21 -22.75 -12.44
C ALA A 179 5.37 -21.77 -12.28
N GLU A 180 5.62 -21.32 -11.06
CA GLU A 180 6.69 -20.39 -10.72
C GLU A 180 7.51 -20.93 -9.56
N ALA A 181 8.81 -20.67 -9.60
CA ALA A 181 9.76 -20.93 -8.53
C ALA A 181 10.66 -19.70 -8.34
N GLY A 182 11.19 -19.50 -7.14
CA GLY A 182 12.09 -18.38 -6.86
C GLY A 182 12.98 -18.61 -5.64
N ASN A 183 13.67 -17.54 -5.24
CA ASN A 183 14.47 -17.53 -4.02
C ASN A 183 13.67 -17.92 -2.77
N ASP A 184 14.37 -18.42 -1.75
CA ASP A 184 13.84 -18.68 -0.41
C ASP A 184 12.59 -19.61 -0.44
N SER A 185 12.75 -20.74 -1.13
CA SER A 185 11.72 -21.79 -1.30
C SER A 185 10.40 -21.32 -1.91
N TYR A 186 10.40 -20.18 -2.61
CA TYR A 186 9.19 -19.65 -3.22
C TYR A 186 8.69 -20.57 -4.33
N SER A 187 7.42 -20.91 -4.28
CA SER A 187 6.72 -21.62 -5.35
C SER A 187 5.29 -21.09 -5.50
N ARG A 188 4.79 -21.10 -6.74
CA ARG A 188 3.41 -20.74 -7.05
C ARG A 188 2.88 -21.57 -8.20
N LEU A 189 1.64 -22.03 -8.07
CA LEU A 189 0.89 -22.67 -9.13
C LEU A 189 -0.41 -21.89 -9.35
N SER A 190 -0.64 -21.46 -10.58
CA SER A 190 -1.84 -20.74 -11.00
C SER A 190 -2.50 -21.45 -12.18
N ALA A 191 -3.83 -21.54 -12.16
CA ALA A 191 -4.65 -22.02 -13.27
C ALA A 191 -5.77 -21.02 -13.55
N MET A 192 -5.98 -20.68 -14.81
CA MET A 192 -7.02 -19.77 -15.29
C MET A 192 -7.76 -20.40 -16.46
N TYR A 193 -9.08 -20.25 -16.51
CA TYR A 193 -9.91 -20.62 -17.65
C TYR A 193 -10.91 -19.50 -17.94
N SER A 194 -11.03 -19.09 -19.21
CA SER A 194 -12.07 -18.22 -19.73
C SER A 194 -12.81 -18.94 -20.86
N SER A 195 -14.14 -18.94 -20.81
CA SER A 195 -14.98 -19.57 -21.84
C SER A 195 -15.06 -18.79 -23.14
N GLY A 196 -14.65 -17.52 -23.15
CA GLY A 196 -15.09 -16.55 -24.14
C GLY A 196 -16.57 -16.18 -23.96
N LEU A 197 -17.05 -15.19 -24.71
CA LEU A 197 -18.48 -14.88 -24.78
C LEU A 197 -19.17 -15.85 -25.75
N LYS A 198 -19.99 -16.77 -25.23
CA LYS A 198 -20.77 -17.75 -26.01
C LYS A 198 -22.24 -17.72 -25.58
N ASN A 199 -23.16 -17.68 -26.55
CA ASN A 199 -24.60 -17.66 -26.30
C ASN A 199 -25.03 -16.62 -25.24
N LYS A 200 -24.46 -15.40 -25.32
CA LYS A 200 -24.69 -14.27 -24.38
C LYS A 200 -24.03 -14.40 -22.99
N TRP A 201 -23.40 -15.52 -22.68
CA TRP A 201 -22.73 -15.78 -21.40
C TRP A 201 -21.22 -15.85 -21.57
N GLY A 202 -20.46 -15.44 -20.56
CA GLY A 202 -19.04 -15.72 -20.50
C GLY A 202 -18.56 -15.83 -19.06
N THR A 203 -17.69 -16.80 -18.80
CA THR A 203 -17.21 -17.13 -17.46
C THR A 203 -15.71 -17.13 -17.44
N THR A 204 -15.12 -16.55 -16.40
CA THR A 204 -13.69 -16.63 -16.11
C THR A 204 -13.47 -17.12 -14.68
N VAL A 205 -12.60 -18.11 -14.52
CA VAL A 205 -12.18 -18.65 -13.21
C VAL A 205 -10.67 -18.64 -13.13
N LEU A 206 -10.12 -18.24 -11.99
CA LEU A 206 -8.72 -18.41 -11.65
C LEU A 206 -8.57 -18.95 -10.24
N LEU A 207 -7.64 -19.88 -10.06
CA LEU A 207 -7.20 -20.40 -8.77
C LEU A 207 -5.66 -20.36 -8.73
N SER A 208 -5.09 -19.99 -7.59
CA SER A 208 -3.66 -20.11 -7.37
C SER A 208 -3.31 -20.45 -5.92
N ARG A 209 -2.17 -21.09 -5.70
CA ARG A 209 -1.54 -21.31 -4.40
C ARG A 209 -0.08 -20.90 -4.48
N TRP A 210 0.41 -20.20 -3.47
CA TRP A 210 1.81 -19.85 -3.32
C TRP A 210 2.30 -20.20 -1.90
N GLN A 211 3.61 -20.44 -1.77
CA GLN A 211 4.30 -20.57 -0.49
C GLN A 211 5.76 -20.12 -0.61
N GLY A 212 6.40 -19.78 0.49
CA GLY A 212 7.84 -19.52 0.56
C GLY A 212 8.32 -19.10 1.95
N ASP A 213 9.63 -19.14 2.18
CA ASP A 213 10.27 -18.82 3.48
C ASP A 213 10.43 -17.31 3.68
N GLY A 214 10.29 -16.52 2.61
CA GLY A 214 10.48 -15.08 2.60
C GLY A 214 11.95 -14.67 2.55
N TYR A 215 12.23 -13.47 2.03
CA TYR A 215 13.61 -13.00 1.87
C TYR A 215 14.26 -12.60 3.20
N ILE A 216 13.46 -12.08 4.13
CA ILE A 216 13.88 -11.71 5.48
C ILE A 216 13.75 -12.92 6.38
N ASN A 217 14.65 -13.08 7.36
CA ASN A 217 14.60 -14.24 8.24
C ASN A 217 13.27 -14.26 9.03
N GLY A 218 12.59 -15.39 9.03
CA GLY A 218 11.35 -15.58 9.78
C GLY A 218 10.17 -14.83 9.22
N THR A 219 10.07 -14.72 7.89
CA THR A 219 8.91 -14.13 7.19
C THR A 219 8.22 -15.13 6.26
N LYS A 220 8.22 -16.42 6.65
CA LYS A 220 7.59 -17.49 5.86
C LYS A 220 6.10 -17.23 5.67
N GLY A 221 5.53 -17.75 4.60
CA GLY A 221 4.10 -17.62 4.36
C GLY A 221 3.57 -18.57 3.30
N GLU A 222 2.25 -18.65 3.27
CA GLU A 222 1.50 -19.33 2.24
C GLU A 222 0.18 -18.60 1.99
N GLY A 223 -0.36 -18.79 0.80
CA GLY A 223 -1.67 -18.24 0.48
C GLY A 223 -2.27 -18.82 -0.77
N TYR A 224 -3.55 -18.53 -0.92
CA TYR A 224 -4.33 -18.89 -2.08
C TYR A 224 -4.86 -17.62 -2.74
N SER A 225 -5.26 -17.72 -4.00
CA SER A 225 -6.06 -16.69 -4.64
C SER A 225 -7.13 -17.34 -5.48
N TRP A 226 -8.31 -16.75 -5.47
CA TRP A 226 -9.40 -17.17 -6.32
C TRP A 226 -10.06 -15.95 -6.98
N PHE A 227 -10.53 -16.14 -8.19
CA PHE A 227 -11.29 -15.16 -8.96
C PHE A 227 -12.36 -15.89 -9.74
N PHE A 228 -13.56 -15.34 -9.71
CA PHE A 228 -14.72 -15.81 -10.44
C PHE A 228 -15.40 -14.61 -11.09
N SER A 229 -15.74 -14.73 -12.37
CA SER A 229 -16.49 -13.71 -13.07
C SER A 229 -17.45 -14.33 -14.07
N VAL A 230 -18.69 -13.83 -14.09
CA VAL A 230 -19.76 -14.27 -15.00
C VAL A 230 -20.42 -13.04 -15.61
N GLY A 231 -20.21 -12.88 -16.91
CA GLY A 231 -20.86 -11.87 -17.74
C GLY A 231 -22.11 -12.44 -18.42
N TYR A 232 -23.17 -11.63 -18.48
CA TYR A 232 -24.41 -11.92 -19.21
C TYR A 232 -24.86 -10.70 -20.02
N LYS A 233 -24.94 -10.85 -21.35
CA LYS A 233 -25.38 -9.81 -22.28
C LYS A 233 -26.70 -10.23 -22.96
N PRO A 234 -27.88 -10.08 -22.30
CA PRO A 234 -29.16 -10.52 -22.84
C PRO A 234 -29.50 -9.93 -24.22
N ASN A 235 -29.10 -8.67 -24.45
CA ASN A 235 -29.30 -7.90 -25.68
C ASN A 235 -28.28 -6.75 -25.75
N GLU A 236 -28.36 -5.90 -26.78
CA GLU A 236 -27.45 -4.75 -26.95
C GLU A 236 -27.66 -3.62 -25.92
N LYS A 237 -28.83 -3.56 -25.27
CA LYS A 237 -29.15 -2.51 -24.30
C LYS A 237 -28.66 -2.83 -22.90
N HIS A 238 -28.63 -4.09 -22.49
CA HIS A 238 -28.28 -4.47 -21.13
C HIS A 238 -27.11 -5.44 -21.10
N ALA A 239 -26.18 -5.19 -20.19
CA ALA A 239 -25.11 -6.10 -19.87
C ALA A 239 -24.86 -6.16 -18.37
N PHE A 240 -24.67 -7.37 -17.86
CA PHE A 240 -24.46 -7.67 -16.45
C PHE A 240 -23.13 -8.39 -16.26
N ASN A 241 -22.48 -8.16 -15.13
CA ASN A 241 -21.28 -8.89 -14.78
C ASN A 241 -21.14 -9.04 -13.26
N ILE A 242 -21.15 -10.29 -12.80
CA ILE A 242 -20.86 -10.65 -11.40
C ILE A 242 -19.38 -10.99 -11.32
N ILE A 243 -18.65 -10.30 -10.45
CA ILE A 243 -17.24 -10.54 -10.16
C ILE A 243 -17.11 -10.87 -8.68
N ALA A 244 -16.30 -11.87 -8.33
CA ALA A 244 -15.86 -12.11 -6.97
C ALA A 244 -14.39 -12.52 -6.94
N THR A 245 -13.62 -12.01 -5.98
CA THR A 245 -12.22 -12.39 -5.81
C THR A 245 -11.78 -12.26 -4.36
N GLY A 246 -10.83 -13.10 -3.96
CA GLY A 246 -10.19 -13.01 -2.66
C GLY A 246 -8.88 -13.79 -2.62
N ALA A 247 -8.06 -13.49 -1.62
CA ALA A 247 -6.79 -14.18 -1.39
C ALA A 247 -6.61 -14.48 0.11
N PRO A 248 -7.05 -15.66 0.60
CA PRO A 248 -6.77 -16.05 1.97
C PRO A 248 -5.27 -16.39 2.10
N GLN A 249 -4.61 -15.85 3.11
CA GLN A 249 -3.16 -15.98 3.29
C GLN A 249 -2.76 -15.93 4.76
N VAL A 250 -1.59 -16.52 5.07
CA VAL A 250 -0.83 -16.26 6.29
C VAL A 250 0.64 -16.05 5.95
N HIS A 251 1.28 -15.04 6.55
CA HIS A 251 2.73 -14.87 6.51
C HIS A 251 3.24 -14.22 7.79
N ASP A 252 4.49 -14.50 8.15
CA ASP A 252 5.18 -13.81 9.23
C ASP A 252 5.70 -12.43 8.76
N THR A 253 5.95 -11.51 9.69
CA THR A 253 6.35 -10.12 9.37
C THR A 253 7.57 -9.66 10.16
N ARG A 254 8.24 -8.60 9.68
CA ARG A 254 9.22 -7.79 10.43
C ARG A 254 8.68 -6.38 10.65
N ARG A 255 8.00 -6.13 11.75
CA ARG A 255 7.31 -4.86 12.03
C ARG A 255 8.26 -3.67 12.20
N SER A 256 7.70 -2.47 11.96
CA SER A 256 8.35 -1.18 12.18
C SER A 256 8.08 -0.60 13.58
N SER A 257 8.81 0.45 13.94
CA SER A 257 8.77 1.09 15.27
C SER A 257 7.44 1.80 15.54
N ALA A 258 6.71 2.15 14.48
CA ALA A 258 5.36 2.69 14.55
C ALA A 258 4.37 1.73 15.24
N THR A 259 4.71 0.45 15.38
CA THR A 259 3.90 -0.56 16.08
C THR A 259 4.41 -0.89 17.48
N GLY A 260 5.42 -0.17 17.98
CA GLY A 260 6.06 -0.46 19.27
C GLY A 260 6.97 -1.71 19.26
N ALA A 261 7.20 -2.31 18.09
CA ALA A 261 8.07 -3.47 17.94
C ALA A 261 9.55 -3.08 17.91
N ASN A 262 10.42 -4.00 18.34
CA ASN A 262 11.87 -3.84 18.24
C ASN A 262 12.29 -3.83 16.76
N VAL A 263 12.76 -2.68 16.24
CA VAL A 263 13.29 -2.54 14.88
C VAL A 263 14.80 -2.58 14.93
N ALA A 264 15.40 -3.26 13.96
CA ALA A 264 16.84 -3.32 13.86
C ALA A 264 17.44 -1.92 13.62
N THR A 265 18.48 -1.60 14.40
CA THR A 265 19.39 -0.50 14.10
C THR A 265 20.29 -0.86 12.91
N LEU A 266 20.83 0.14 12.22
CA LEU A 266 21.82 -0.09 11.15
C LEU A 266 23.04 -0.86 11.68
N ARG A 267 23.47 -0.59 12.92
CA ARG A 267 24.51 -1.37 13.60
C ARG A 267 24.17 -2.85 13.72
N GLN A 268 22.95 -3.19 14.10
CA GLN A 268 22.50 -4.59 14.18
C GLN A 268 22.42 -5.24 12.81
N LEU A 269 22.00 -4.50 11.77
CA LEU A 269 21.97 -5.01 10.39
C LEU A 269 23.38 -5.26 9.84
N ASP A 270 24.36 -4.46 10.23
CA ASP A 270 25.77 -4.68 9.93
C ASP A 270 26.33 -5.90 10.67
N THR A 271 25.94 -6.07 11.94
CA THR A 271 26.40 -7.18 12.80
C THR A 271 25.80 -8.53 12.41
N TYR A 272 24.47 -8.60 12.25
CA TYR A 272 23.71 -9.85 12.03
C TYR A 272 23.36 -10.09 10.55
N GLY A 273 23.71 -9.14 9.68
CA GLY A 273 23.50 -9.21 8.25
C GLY A 273 22.14 -8.66 7.77
N ARG A 274 22.05 -8.38 6.47
CA ARG A 274 20.92 -7.67 5.85
C ARG A 274 19.54 -8.33 6.00
N ARG A 275 19.49 -9.64 6.20
CA ARG A 275 18.24 -10.41 6.35
C ARG A 275 17.79 -10.49 7.81
N TYR A 276 18.54 -9.90 8.72
CA TYR A 276 18.26 -9.93 10.15
C TYR A 276 16.86 -9.41 10.48
N ASN A 277 16.19 -10.17 11.34
CA ASN A 277 14.89 -9.86 11.88
C ASN A 277 14.97 -10.09 13.41
N PRO A 278 14.95 -9.03 14.23
CA PRO A 278 14.98 -9.19 15.68
C PRO A 278 13.70 -9.82 16.24
N GLN A 279 12.65 -9.98 15.44
CA GLN A 279 11.31 -10.41 15.90
C GLN A 279 11.02 -11.90 15.66
N THR A 280 11.99 -12.64 15.11
CA THR A 280 11.91 -14.10 14.96
C THR A 280 12.74 -14.80 16.05
N GLY A 281 12.74 -16.13 16.04
CA GLY A 281 13.65 -16.99 16.81
C GLY A 281 13.26 -18.45 16.62
N MET A 282 13.80 -19.34 17.46
CA MET A 282 13.39 -20.75 17.54
C MET A 282 12.56 -21.00 18.80
N LEU A 283 11.48 -21.77 18.65
CA LEU A 283 10.67 -22.33 19.73
C LEU A 283 10.56 -23.83 19.50
N ASN A 284 11.08 -24.65 20.41
CA ASN A 284 11.09 -26.12 20.31
C ASN A 284 11.62 -26.64 18.95
N GLY A 285 12.71 -26.06 18.46
CA GLY A 285 13.34 -26.45 17.18
C GLY A 285 12.62 -25.96 15.92
N SER A 286 11.52 -25.24 16.04
CA SER A 286 10.79 -24.64 14.92
C SER A 286 10.89 -23.12 14.92
N GLN A 287 10.99 -22.51 13.74
CA GLN A 287 10.98 -21.06 13.62
C GLN A 287 9.66 -20.47 14.10
N PHE A 288 9.74 -19.46 14.97
CA PHE A 288 8.62 -18.77 15.57
C PHE A 288 8.81 -17.26 15.46
N ASN A 289 7.77 -16.56 15.00
CA ASN A 289 7.77 -15.13 14.83
C ASN A 289 6.77 -14.45 15.78
N LEU A 290 7.14 -13.25 16.21
CA LEU A 290 6.34 -12.35 17.04
C LEU A 290 4.97 -11.99 16.44
N ALA A 291 4.92 -11.77 15.13
CA ALA A 291 3.82 -11.10 14.45
C ALA A 291 3.43 -11.81 13.14
N PRO A 292 2.82 -13.00 13.21
CA PRO A 292 2.14 -13.58 12.06
C PRO A 292 1.01 -12.65 11.61
N ASN A 293 0.74 -12.60 10.31
CA ASN A 293 -0.33 -11.85 9.69
C ASN A 293 -1.14 -12.83 8.85
N PHE A 294 -2.43 -12.99 9.16
CA PHE A 294 -3.34 -13.77 8.35
C PHE A 294 -4.51 -12.88 7.96
N TYR A 295 -4.94 -12.98 6.71
CA TYR A 295 -6.04 -12.17 6.23
C TYR A 295 -6.76 -12.81 5.05
N HIS A 296 -8.06 -12.61 5.00
CA HIS A 296 -8.89 -12.87 3.83
C HIS A 296 -9.87 -11.71 3.65
N LYS A 297 -9.85 -11.09 2.46
CA LYS A 297 -10.75 -9.99 2.09
C LYS A 297 -11.42 -10.24 0.73
N PRO A 298 -12.39 -11.16 0.66
CA PRO A 298 -13.24 -11.26 -0.52
C PRO A 298 -13.88 -9.91 -0.85
N ILE A 299 -13.89 -9.58 -2.14
CA ILE A 299 -14.71 -8.53 -2.72
C ILE A 299 -15.62 -9.19 -3.76
N ALA A 300 -16.88 -8.76 -3.81
CA ALA A 300 -17.84 -9.18 -4.82
C ALA A 300 -18.61 -7.97 -5.34
N SER A 301 -18.91 -7.96 -6.63
CA SER A 301 -19.64 -6.88 -7.28
C SER A 301 -20.58 -7.40 -8.35
N LEU A 302 -21.79 -6.85 -8.41
CA LEU A 302 -22.68 -6.92 -9.56
C LEU A 302 -22.61 -5.59 -10.31
N ASN A 303 -22.15 -5.66 -11.56
CA ASN A 303 -22.10 -4.53 -12.47
C ASN A 303 -23.26 -4.65 -13.46
N TRP A 304 -23.94 -3.53 -13.72
CA TRP A 304 -25.02 -3.43 -14.69
C TRP A 304 -24.82 -2.19 -15.55
N ASP A 305 -24.68 -2.41 -16.85
CA ASP A 305 -24.70 -1.34 -17.85
C ASP A 305 -26.02 -1.39 -18.62
N TRP A 306 -26.66 -0.23 -18.74
CA TRP A 306 -27.86 -0.02 -19.51
C TRP A 306 -27.67 1.11 -20.53
N THR A 307 -27.63 0.74 -21.80
CA THR A 307 -27.75 1.68 -22.93
C THR A 307 -29.23 1.97 -23.14
N ILE A 308 -29.72 3.07 -22.56
CA ILE A 308 -31.11 3.51 -22.67
C ILE A 308 -31.39 3.90 -24.13
N ASN A 309 -30.47 4.67 -24.71
CA ASN A 309 -30.39 5.00 -26.13
C ASN A 309 -28.94 5.37 -26.50
N ASP A 310 -28.69 5.74 -27.76
CA ASP A 310 -27.34 6.04 -28.26
C ASP A 310 -26.64 7.21 -27.55
N ALA A 311 -27.43 8.13 -26.98
CA ALA A 311 -26.95 9.30 -26.26
C ALA A 311 -26.90 9.08 -24.73
N LEU A 312 -27.69 8.15 -24.16
CA LEU A 312 -27.89 8.04 -22.72
C LEU A 312 -27.58 6.63 -22.21
N LYS A 313 -26.65 6.54 -21.26
CA LYS A 313 -26.22 5.29 -20.62
C LYS A 313 -26.26 5.40 -19.11
N LEU A 314 -26.69 4.34 -18.43
CA LEU A 314 -26.61 4.19 -16.98
C LEU A 314 -25.66 3.04 -16.66
N SER A 315 -24.75 3.26 -15.72
CA SER A 315 -23.87 2.23 -15.19
C SER A 315 -24.00 2.16 -13.67
N THR A 316 -24.29 0.97 -13.17
CA THR A 316 -24.52 0.72 -11.74
C THR A 316 -23.60 -0.40 -11.26
N VAL A 317 -22.98 -0.22 -10.09
CA VAL A 317 -22.29 -1.28 -9.37
C VAL A 317 -22.84 -1.39 -7.97
N VAL A 318 -23.22 -2.61 -7.57
CA VAL A 318 -23.51 -2.97 -6.19
C VAL A 318 -22.42 -3.91 -5.74
N TYR A 319 -21.78 -3.62 -4.61
CA TYR A 319 -20.62 -4.38 -4.15
C TYR A 319 -20.65 -4.65 -2.66
N ALA A 320 -19.94 -5.71 -2.28
CA ALA A 320 -19.73 -6.11 -0.92
C ALA A 320 -18.27 -6.55 -0.70
N SER A 321 -17.77 -6.38 0.52
CA SER A 321 -16.48 -6.90 0.94
C SER A 321 -16.53 -7.34 2.39
N TRP A 322 -15.88 -8.46 2.69
CA TRP A 322 -15.82 -9.04 4.03
C TRP A 322 -14.36 -9.29 4.39
N GLY A 323 -13.73 -8.37 5.11
CA GLY A 323 -12.37 -8.54 5.62
C GLY A 323 -12.38 -9.32 6.92
N ARG A 324 -11.59 -10.39 7.01
CA ARG A 324 -11.39 -11.19 8.23
C ARG A 324 -9.92 -11.49 8.37
N GLY A 325 -9.37 -11.13 9.52
CA GLY A 325 -7.98 -11.39 9.84
C GLY A 325 -7.37 -10.23 10.60
N GLY A 326 -6.06 -10.31 10.79
CA GLY A 326 -5.33 -9.30 11.51
C GLY A 326 -3.85 -9.55 11.42
N GLY A 327 -3.08 -8.52 11.72
CA GLY A 327 -1.64 -8.66 11.89
C GLY A 327 -1.30 -8.74 13.37
N GLY A 328 -0.35 -9.57 13.76
CA GLY A 328 0.14 -9.66 15.13
C GLY A 328 0.50 -8.28 15.71
N THR A 329 -0.02 -7.96 16.89
CA THR A 329 0.33 -6.75 17.67
C THR A 329 1.37 -7.05 18.74
N GLY A 330 2.02 -8.22 18.63
CA GLY A 330 3.16 -8.63 19.42
C GLY A 330 2.79 -9.32 20.72
N LEU A 331 3.65 -9.13 21.73
CA LEU A 331 3.55 -9.80 23.02
C LEU A 331 2.60 -9.05 23.97
N ASN A 332 1.93 -9.78 24.86
CA ASN A 332 1.41 -9.22 26.09
C ASN A 332 2.31 -9.61 27.26
N GLY A 333 2.55 -8.64 28.13
CA GLY A 333 3.30 -8.85 29.36
C GLY A 333 4.79 -8.62 29.21
N THR A 334 5.50 -8.69 30.34
CA THR A 334 6.95 -8.61 30.43
C THR A 334 7.46 -9.70 31.35
N ILE A 335 8.78 -9.88 31.38
CA ILE A 335 9.45 -10.69 32.39
C ILE A 335 10.16 -9.75 33.35
N LYS A 336 9.85 -9.85 34.64
CA LYS A 336 10.61 -9.20 35.70
C LYS A 336 11.20 -10.23 36.67
N ASN A 337 12.39 -9.94 37.17
CA ASN A 337 12.97 -10.72 38.25
C ASN A 337 12.40 -10.32 39.61
N ALA A 338 12.85 -10.98 40.68
CA ALA A 338 12.44 -10.70 42.06
C ALA A 338 12.73 -9.25 42.51
N ASN A 339 13.71 -8.58 41.89
CA ASN A 339 14.08 -7.19 42.15
C ASN A 339 13.26 -6.19 41.29
N ASN A 340 12.18 -6.64 40.64
CA ASN A 340 11.33 -5.83 39.77
C ASN A 340 12.07 -5.22 38.56
N GLN A 341 13.23 -5.78 38.19
CA GLN A 341 13.99 -5.39 37.01
C GLN A 341 13.42 -6.10 35.79
N THR A 342 13.19 -5.37 34.69
CA THR A 342 12.76 -5.95 33.41
C THR A 342 13.89 -6.75 32.79
N MET A 343 13.63 -8.02 32.49
CA MET A 343 14.62 -8.95 31.95
C MET A 343 14.62 -8.92 30.42
N ASN A 344 15.80 -9.10 29.84
CA ASN A 344 15.96 -9.17 28.39
C ASN A 344 15.80 -10.63 27.91
N PHE A 345 15.07 -10.82 26.82
CA PHE A 345 14.79 -12.13 26.23
C PHE A 345 15.36 -12.29 24.82
N MET A 346 16.34 -11.47 24.45
CA MET A 346 17.06 -11.54 23.18
C MET A 346 18.34 -12.38 23.34
N ASN A 347 18.69 -13.12 22.30
CA ASN A 347 19.95 -13.85 22.18
C ASN A 347 21.11 -12.91 21.78
N TYR A 348 21.42 -11.93 22.63
CA TYR A 348 22.61 -11.09 22.48
C TYR A 348 23.86 -11.79 23.05
N GLY A 349 25.05 -11.25 22.75
CA GLY A 349 26.34 -11.75 23.26
C GLY A 349 27.10 -12.67 22.29
N PRO A 350 28.28 -13.19 22.69
CA PRO A 350 29.11 -14.05 21.85
C PRO A 350 28.36 -15.33 21.41
N GLY A 351 28.28 -15.57 20.11
CA GLY A 351 27.56 -16.71 19.53
C GLY A 351 26.03 -16.56 19.49
N GLY A 352 25.47 -15.47 20.01
CA GLY A 352 24.05 -15.14 19.89
C GLY A 352 23.69 -14.58 18.51
N ASP A 353 22.50 -14.92 18.02
CA ASP A 353 21.99 -14.48 16.71
C ASP A 353 21.20 -13.16 16.76
N GLY A 354 21.10 -12.55 17.93
CA GLY A 354 20.37 -11.31 18.17
C GLY A 354 18.85 -11.46 18.06
N THR A 355 18.30 -12.67 17.94
CA THR A 355 16.85 -12.90 17.81
C THR A 355 16.17 -13.15 19.17
N ILE A 356 14.85 -13.31 19.21
CA ILE A 356 14.12 -13.59 20.46
C ILE A 356 14.38 -15.02 20.92
N ASN A 357 14.70 -15.19 22.20
CA ASN A 357 14.81 -16.49 22.86
C ASN A 357 13.44 -17.00 23.29
N TRP A 358 12.68 -17.58 22.36
CA TRP A 358 11.33 -18.09 22.65
C TRP A 358 11.35 -19.27 23.62
N ASP A 359 12.37 -20.14 23.57
CA ASP A 359 12.51 -21.25 24.51
C ASP A 359 12.75 -20.77 25.95
N MET A 360 13.43 -19.64 26.15
CA MET A 360 13.55 -19.01 27.47
C MET A 360 12.19 -18.50 27.95
N ILE A 361 11.44 -17.80 27.10
CA ILE A 361 10.09 -17.32 27.44
C ILE A 361 9.18 -18.50 27.80
N TYR A 362 9.20 -19.56 26.98
CA TYR A 362 8.41 -20.77 27.19
C TYR A 362 8.72 -21.45 28.52
N ARG A 363 10.02 -21.66 28.82
CA ARG A 363 10.45 -22.25 30.09
C ARG A 363 10.08 -21.38 31.29
N TYR A 364 10.33 -20.07 31.21
CA TYR A 364 9.98 -19.14 32.29
C TYR A 364 8.48 -19.15 32.57
N ASN A 365 7.63 -19.12 31.54
CA ASN A 365 6.18 -19.15 31.68
C ASN A 365 5.66 -20.42 32.36
N ARG A 366 6.43 -21.52 32.35
CA ARG A 366 6.13 -22.78 33.03
C ARG A 366 6.75 -22.89 34.43
N GLY A 367 7.32 -21.80 34.94
CA GLY A 367 8.03 -21.80 36.22
C GLY A 367 9.41 -22.43 36.18
N GLY A 368 10.02 -22.60 35.01
CA GLY A 368 11.40 -23.04 34.89
C GLY A 368 12.39 -21.95 35.29
N LEU A 369 13.52 -22.35 35.87
CA LEU A 369 14.67 -21.48 36.09
C LEU A 369 15.31 -21.13 34.74
N VAL A 370 15.54 -19.84 34.47
CA VAL A 370 16.13 -19.35 33.22
C VAL A 370 17.21 -18.31 33.48
N THR A 371 18.11 -18.12 32.52
CA THR A 371 19.22 -17.15 32.59
C THR A 371 19.21 -16.30 31.32
N ASP A 372 19.29 -14.96 31.47
CA ASP A 372 19.39 -14.04 30.33
C ASP A 372 20.83 -13.91 29.80
N TYR A 373 21.01 -13.13 28.73
CA TYR A 373 22.32 -12.90 28.12
C TYR A 373 23.32 -12.14 29.02
N ASN A 374 22.83 -11.47 30.08
CA ASN A 374 23.65 -10.77 31.06
C ASN A 374 24.07 -11.69 32.23
N GLY A 375 23.67 -12.97 32.21
CA GLY A 375 23.94 -13.93 33.28
C GLY A 375 22.99 -13.83 34.47
N ASN A 376 21.89 -13.07 34.36
CA ASN A 376 20.90 -12.97 35.43
C ASN A 376 19.97 -14.18 35.40
N THR A 377 19.87 -14.88 36.53
CA THR A 377 19.00 -16.04 36.69
C THR A 377 17.71 -15.70 37.44
N PHE A 378 16.57 -16.15 36.93
CA PHE A 378 15.25 -15.87 37.50
C PHE A 378 14.23 -16.96 37.16
N GLN A 379 13.14 -17.00 37.94
CA GLN A 379 12.09 -18.01 37.82
C GLN A 379 10.72 -17.37 38.09
N LYS A 380 9.68 -17.88 37.43
CA LYS A 380 8.30 -17.42 37.63
C LYS A 380 7.66 -18.10 38.84
N GLY A 381 7.01 -17.32 39.70
CA GLY A 381 6.16 -17.84 40.78
C GLY A 381 4.77 -18.25 40.30
N THR A 382 4.05 -19.01 41.11
CA THR A 382 2.66 -19.39 40.82
C THR A 382 1.70 -18.22 41.04
N PHE A 383 0.59 -18.24 40.30
CA PHE A 383 -0.47 -17.25 40.38
C PHE A 383 -1.33 -17.46 41.62
N THR A 384 -1.68 -16.35 42.28
CA THR A 384 -2.68 -16.29 43.33
C THR A 384 -3.63 -15.15 43.01
N ALA A 385 -4.92 -15.48 42.85
CA ALA A 385 -5.97 -14.51 42.57
C ALA A 385 -6.17 -13.55 43.75
N GLU A 386 -6.45 -12.29 43.45
CA GLU A 386 -6.85 -11.32 44.47
C GLU A 386 -8.29 -11.61 44.96
N PRO A 387 -8.68 -11.19 46.18
CA PRO A 387 -10.05 -11.37 46.67
C PRO A 387 -11.13 -10.88 45.68
N GLY A 388 -12.10 -11.76 45.40
CA GLY A 388 -13.19 -11.49 44.46
C GLY A 388 -12.85 -11.73 42.99
N GLN A 389 -11.70 -12.32 42.67
CA GLN A 389 -11.37 -12.82 41.33
C GLN A 389 -11.55 -14.35 41.25
N PRO A 390 -11.77 -14.93 40.05
CA PRO A 390 -11.83 -16.38 39.87
C PRO A 390 -10.53 -17.07 40.32
N THR A 391 -10.65 -18.21 41.00
CA THR A 391 -9.53 -18.93 41.64
C THR A 391 -9.11 -20.19 40.89
N ASP A 392 -9.71 -20.49 39.74
CA ASP A 392 -9.56 -21.75 38.99
C ASP A 392 -8.09 -22.10 38.65
N TYR A 393 -7.23 -21.08 38.58
CA TYR A 393 -5.81 -21.21 38.24
C TYR A 393 -4.87 -20.81 39.40
N ASN A 394 -5.35 -20.78 40.65
CA ASN A 394 -4.45 -20.62 41.80
C ASN A 394 -3.42 -21.76 41.85
N GLY A 395 -2.16 -21.44 42.15
CA GLY A 395 -1.07 -22.41 42.16
C GLY A 395 -0.56 -22.82 40.77
N ARG A 396 -1.09 -22.23 39.68
CA ARG A 396 -0.65 -22.44 38.29
C ARG A 396 0.21 -21.30 37.78
N TYR A 397 0.84 -21.43 36.62
CA TYR A 397 1.63 -20.36 36.01
C TYR A 397 0.81 -19.57 35.01
N VAL A 398 0.23 -18.46 35.48
CA VAL A 398 -0.66 -17.61 34.68
C VAL A 398 0.05 -16.34 34.25
N THR A 399 -0.16 -15.91 33.02
CA THR A 399 0.26 -14.59 32.53
C THR A 399 -0.94 -13.65 32.60
N THR A 400 -0.74 -12.41 33.01
CA THR A 400 -1.83 -11.44 33.20
C THR A 400 -1.77 -10.35 32.14
N LEU A 401 -2.92 -9.84 31.70
CA LEU A 401 -3.02 -8.71 30.77
C LEU A 401 -2.21 -7.51 31.29
N ASN A 402 -1.21 -7.09 30.51
CA ASN A 402 -0.26 -6.03 30.85
C ASN A 402 0.53 -6.30 32.14
N GLY A 403 0.65 -7.58 32.53
CA GLY A 403 1.37 -8.02 33.72
C GLY A 403 2.88 -8.13 33.50
N THR A 404 3.61 -8.29 34.59
CA THR A 404 5.08 -8.31 34.61
C THR A 404 5.68 -9.70 34.86
N SER A 405 4.83 -10.73 34.89
CA SER A 405 5.20 -12.10 35.22
C SER A 405 4.74 -13.04 34.11
N GLY A 406 5.48 -12.99 32.99
CA GLY A 406 5.29 -13.88 31.86
C GLY A 406 4.78 -13.15 30.63
N ILE A 407 4.81 -13.88 29.52
CA ILE A 407 4.52 -13.33 28.19
C ILE A 407 3.59 -14.26 27.42
N VAL A 408 2.56 -13.73 26.77
CA VAL A 408 1.77 -14.48 25.77
C VAL A 408 1.81 -13.76 24.42
N ARG A 409 1.54 -14.46 23.31
CA ARG A 409 1.39 -13.82 22.01
C ARG A 409 -0.07 -13.45 21.79
N LYS A 410 -0.32 -12.15 21.56
CA LYS A 410 -1.64 -11.62 21.21
C LYS A 410 -1.66 -11.10 19.78
N GLN A 411 -2.85 -10.95 19.23
CA GLN A 411 -3.03 -10.42 17.89
C GLN A 411 -4.28 -9.57 17.82
N SER A 412 -4.15 -8.38 17.23
CA SER A 412 -5.31 -7.55 16.91
C SER A 412 -5.89 -7.96 15.58
N ILE A 413 -7.19 -8.25 15.61
CA ILE A 413 -8.01 -8.59 14.47
C ILE A 413 -8.69 -7.32 13.98
N ASN A 414 -8.57 -7.06 12.68
CA ASN A 414 -9.32 -6.04 11.97
C ASN A 414 -10.30 -6.75 11.03
N ALA A 415 -11.53 -6.94 11.50
CA ALA A 415 -12.60 -7.48 10.69
C ALA A 415 -13.46 -6.34 10.15
N HIS A 416 -13.93 -6.42 8.91
CA HIS A 416 -14.88 -5.43 8.42
C HIS A 416 -15.88 -5.98 7.42
N ASP A 417 -17.06 -5.37 7.43
CA ASP A 417 -18.13 -5.59 6.47
C ASP A 417 -18.41 -4.27 5.76
N TRP A 418 -18.36 -4.31 4.44
CA TRP A 418 -18.55 -3.14 3.60
C TRP A 418 -19.55 -3.46 2.50
N TYR A 419 -20.55 -2.61 2.37
CA TYR A 419 -21.53 -2.67 1.29
C TYR A 419 -21.63 -1.29 0.63
N GLY A 420 -21.79 -1.26 -0.68
CA GLY A 420 -22.00 -0.01 -1.38
C GLY A 420 -22.69 -0.17 -2.73
N ALA A 421 -23.22 0.95 -3.21
CA ALA A 421 -23.86 1.07 -4.50
C ALA A 421 -23.43 2.40 -5.15
N ILE A 422 -23.01 2.33 -6.40
CA ILE A 422 -22.68 3.50 -7.21
C ILE A 422 -23.51 3.45 -8.49
N ALA A 423 -24.10 4.58 -8.87
CA ALA A 423 -24.76 4.74 -10.15
C ALA A 423 -24.20 5.99 -10.87
N ASP A 424 -23.88 5.85 -12.16
CA ASP A 424 -23.41 6.91 -13.06
C ASP A 424 -24.33 6.97 -14.27
N LEU A 425 -24.92 8.14 -14.49
CA LEU A 425 -25.68 8.47 -15.69
C LEU A 425 -24.79 9.30 -16.61
N ASN A 426 -24.60 8.81 -17.84
CA ASN A 426 -23.80 9.43 -18.87
C ASN A 426 -24.70 9.83 -20.05
N TYR A 427 -24.75 11.12 -20.35
CA TYR A 427 -25.47 11.68 -21.50
C TYR A 427 -24.51 12.36 -22.46
N LYS A 428 -24.48 11.92 -23.72
CA LYS A 428 -23.64 12.47 -24.78
C LYS A 428 -24.51 13.14 -25.83
N LYS A 429 -24.19 14.40 -26.16
CA LYS A 429 -24.83 15.16 -27.23
C LYS A 429 -23.77 15.95 -27.98
N ASN A 430 -23.57 15.67 -29.26
CA ASN A 430 -22.52 16.26 -30.09
C ASN A 430 -21.13 16.06 -29.42
N ASN A 431 -20.39 17.16 -29.23
CA ASN A 431 -19.09 17.19 -28.57
C ASN A 431 -19.19 17.27 -27.04
N TRP A 432 -20.40 17.29 -26.47
CA TRP A 432 -20.63 17.40 -25.04
C TRP A 432 -20.96 16.05 -24.42
N THR A 433 -20.40 15.80 -23.24
CA THR A 433 -20.73 14.68 -22.37
C THR A 433 -21.06 15.21 -20.99
N PHE A 434 -22.22 14.83 -20.46
CA PHE A 434 -22.69 15.16 -19.12
C PHE A 434 -22.71 13.87 -18.31
N ASN A 435 -22.17 13.93 -17.11
CA ASN A 435 -22.16 12.84 -16.15
C ASN A 435 -22.78 13.30 -14.84
N GLY A 436 -23.60 12.46 -14.24
CA GLY A 436 -24.13 12.66 -12.91
C GLY A 436 -24.23 11.32 -12.19
N GLY A 437 -23.83 11.27 -10.93
CA GLY A 437 -23.85 10.01 -10.21
C GLY A 437 -23.98 10.15 -8.70
N ILE A 438 -24.32 9.03 -8.08
CA ILE A 438 -24.48 8.87 -6.63
C ILE A 438 -23.58 7.73 -6.14
N ASP A 439 -23.11 7.86 -4.90
CA ASP A 439 -22.25 6.90 -4.22
C ASP A 439 -22.71 6.70 -2.77
N LEU A 440 -23.24 5.52 -2.47
CA LEU A 440 -23.78 5.16 -1.16
C LEU A 440 -22.96 4.01 -0.57
N LYS A 441 -22.54 4.13 0.69
CA LYS A 441 -21.76 3.09 1.38
C LYS A 441 -22.14 2.97 2.85
N THR A 442 -22.04 1.75 3.35
CA THR A 442 -22.00 1.48 4.79
C THR A 442 -20.83 0.56 5.08
N TYR A 443 -20.12 0.85 6.17
CA TYR A 443 -18.95 0.11 6.61
C TYR A 443 -19.03 -0.11 8.11
N LYS A 444 -18.74 -1.33 8.53
CA LYS A 444 -18.57 -1.71 9.93
C LYS A 444 -17.19 -2.34 10.05
N GLY A 445 -16.27 -1.70 10.77
CA GLY A 445 -14.97 -2.26 11.10
C GLY A 445 -14.90 -2.58 12.58
N ALA A 446 -14.60 -3.83 12.93
CA ALA A 446 -14.39 -4.31 14.28
C ALA A 446 -12.89 -4.53 14.53
N LEU A 447 -12.38 -3.93 15.60
CA LEU A 447 -11.04 -4.14 16.14
C LEU A 447 -11.15 -4.88 17.46
N TYR A 448 -10.51 -6.04 17.57
CA TYR A 448 -10.44 -6.78 18.82
C TYR A 448 -9.17 -7.61 18.94
N ASP A 449 -8.68 -7.85 20.16
CA ASP A 449 -7.53 -8.73 20.35
C ASP A 449 -7.95 -10.17 20.68
N ILE A 450 -7.12 -11.11 20.24
CA ILE A 450 -7.19 -12.54 20.57
C ILE A 450 -5.83 -13.04 21.05
N VAL A 451 -5.80 -14.17 21.75
CA VAL A 451 -4.56 -14.87 22.11
C VAL A 451 -4.25 -15.90 21.02
N THR A 452 -3.03 -15.88 20.50
CA THR A 452 -2.59 -16.81 19.43
C THR A 452 -1.55 -17.81 19.87
N ASP A 453 -0.89 -17.57 21.00
CA ASP A 453 -0.02 -18.54 21.64
C ASP A 453 0.12 -18.23 23.14
N MET A 454 0.03 -19.26 23.99
CA MET A 454 0.23 -19.11 25.44
C MET A 454 1.71 -19.07 25.84
N LEU A 455 2.61 -19.45 24.92
CA LEU A 455 4.05 -19.55 25.16
C LEU A 455 4.35 -20.30 26.46
N GLY A 456 3.62 -21.39 26.73
CA GLY A 456 3.81 -22.21 27.94
C GLY A 456 3.03 -21.77 29.19
N SER A 457 2.32 -20.64 29.17
CA SER A 457 1.43 -20.22 30.26
C SER A 457 0.21 -21.14 30.39
N ASP A 458 -0.24 -21.48 31.60
CA ASP A 458 -1.40 -22.35 31.84
C ASP A 458 -2.72 -21.67 31.46
N ALA A 459 -2.78 -20.35 31.65
CA ALA A 459 -3.86 -19.47 31.22
C ALA A 459 -3.35 -18.04 31.02
N PHE A 460 -4.19 -17.22 30.41
CA PHE A 460 -4.04 -15.78 30.34
C PHE A 460 -5.16 -15.10 31.12
N PHE A 461 -4.83 -14.37 32.19
CA PHE A 461 -5.81 -13.69 33.02
C PHE A 461 -6.04 -12.25 32.54
N VAL A 462 -7.28 -11.92 32.22
CA VAL A 462 -7.73 -10.55 32.01
C VAL A 462 -8.28 -10.04 33.35
N LYS A 463 -7.61 -9.02 33.89
CA LYS A 463 -8.04 -8.37 35.14
C LYS A 463 -9.43 -7.71 34.97
N ARG A 464 -9.95 -7.20 36.08
CA ARG A 464 -11.26 -6.51 36.14
C ARG A 464 -11.42 -5.50 35.00
N THR A 465 -12.51 -5.62 34.24
CA THR A 465 -12.95 -4.61 33.27
C THR A 465 -14.31 -4.07 33.69
N VAL A 466 -14.77 -2.99 33.05
CA VAL A 466 -16.09 -2.39 33.33
C VAL A 466 -17.22 -3.43 33.17
N ASN A 467 -17.08 -4.37 32.23
CA ASN A 467 -18.07 -5.42 31.94
C ASN A 467 -17.68 -6.81 32.49
N SER A 468 -16.60 -6.90 33.26
CA SER A 468 -16.15 -8.13 33.91
C SER A 468 -15.48 -7.78 35.24
N PRO A 469 -16.27 -7.39 36.26
CA PRO A 469 -15.76 -6.81 37.50
C PRO A 469 -14.93 -7.80 38.33
N ASN A 470 -14.99 -9.09 38.05
CA ASN A 470 -14.17 -10.11 38.71
C ASN A 470 -12.94 -10.53 37.88
N GLY A 471 -12.82 -10.04 36.63
CA GLY A 471 -11.85 -10.56 35.66
C GLY A 471 -12.23 -11.96 35.14
N TYR A 472 -11.47 -12.46 34.17
CA TYR A 472 -11.71 -13.76 33.55
C TYR A 472 -10.44 -14.38 32.97
N PHE A 473 -10.41 -15.71 32.87
CA PHE A 473 -9.32 -16.43 32.23
C PHE A 473 -9.61 -16.68 30.74
N VAL A 474 -8.54 -16.64 29.96
CA VAL A 474 -8.48 -17.10 28.57
C VAL A 474 -7.58 -18.32 28.54
N ASN A 475 -8.10 -19.44 28.05
CA ASN A 475 -7.36 -20.69 27.89
C ASN A 475 -7.47 -21.28 26.47
N LYS A 476 -8.18 -20.59 25.57
CA LYS A 476 -8.28 -20.94 24.15
C LYS A 476 -7.40 -20.00 23.33
N ILE A 477 -6.66 -20.58 22.40
CA ILE A 477 -5.86 -19.86 21.42
C ILE A 477 -6.49 -19.96 20.04
N VAL A 478 -6.19 -18.99 19.19
CA VAL A 478 -6.50 -19.03 17.76
C VAL A 478 -5.19 -19.18 17.00
N LYS A 479 -5.05 -20.26 16.23
CA LYS A 479 -3.85 -20.47 15.41
C LYS A 479 -3.93 -19.63 14.13
N PRO A 480 -2.91 -18.81 13.83
CA PRO A 480 -2.80 -18.10 12.56
C PRO A 480 -2.57 -19.07 11.40
N GLU A 481 -3.54 -19.15 10.49
CA GLU A 481 -3.54 -19.99 9.29
C GLU A 481 -4.14 -19.21 8.11
N ALA A 482 -3.86 -19.64 6.87
CA ALA A 482 -4.40 -18.96 5.69
C ALA A 482 -5.94 -18.86 5.71
N ILE A 483 -6.61 -19.88 6.26
CA ILE A 483 -8.06 -19.91 6.51
C ILE A 483 -8.30 -20.07 8.01
N THR A 484 -8.09 -18.98 8.75
CA THR A 484 -8.31 -18.98 10.21
C THR A 484 -9.79 -18.87 10.55
N ASN A 485 -10.29 -19.73 11.45
CA ASN A 485 -11.63 -19.62 11.98
C ASN A 485 -11.69 -18.58 13.11
N LEU A 486 -12.45 -17.50 12.89
CA LEU A 486 -12.65 -16.42 13.85
C LEU A 486 -14.05 -16.41 14.50
N ASN A 487 -14.83 -17.48 14.30
CA ASN A 487 -16.15 -17.59 14.90
C ASN A 487 -16.04 -17.90 16.39
N ASN A 488 -16.82 -17.20 17.22
CA ASN A 488 -16.92 -17.41 18.68
C ASN A 488 -15.56 -17.37 19.41
N VAL A 489 -14.60 -16.60 18.91
CA VAL A 489 -13.29 -16.44 19.56
C VAL A 489 -13.40 -15.57 20.82
N GLN A 490 -12.62 -15.92 21.84
CA GLN A 490 -12.55 -15.15 23.07
C GLN A 490 -11.75 -13.87 22.83
N LYS A 491 -12.40 -12.72 23.03
CA LYS A 491 -11.80 -11.39 22.85
C LYS A 491 -11.13 -10.94 24.14
N VAL A 492 -10.00 -10.26 24.02
CA VAL A 492 -9.22 -9.74 25.15
C VAL A 492 -8.83 -8.29 24.88
N SER A 493 -8.53 -7.52 25.94
CA SER A 493 -7.94 -6.16 25.90
C SER A 493 -8.75 -5.07 25.17
N ILE A 494 -8.97 -5.24 23.86
CA ILE A 494 -9.68 -4.31 22.98
C ILE A 494 -10.85 -5.06 22.36
N TYR A 495 -12.02 -4.41 22.31
CA TYR A 495 -13.11 -4.81 21.43
C TYR A 495 -14.01 -3.61 21.14
N ASN A 496 -13.89 -3.07 19.93
CA ASN A 496 -14.72 -1.97 19.47
C ASN A 496 -15.04 -2.06 17.98
N GLU A 497 -16.04 -1.28 17.59
CA GLU A 497 -16.54 -1.14 16.23
C GLU A 497 -16.55 0.33 15.84
N GLY A 498 -16.00 0.63 14.66
CA GLY A 498 -16.19 1.90 13.98
C GLY A 498 -17.17 1.72 12.83
N LEU A 499 -18.28 2.44 12.90
CA LEU A 499 -19.36 2.44 11.92
C LEU A 499 -19.25 3.71 11.07
N VAL A 500 -19.27 3.52 9.75
CA VAL A 500 -19.19 4.61 8.79
C VAL A 500 -20.35 4.49 7.80
N ARG A 501 -21.07 5.58 7.57
CA ARG A 501 -22.01 5.70 6.44
C ARG A 501 -21.55 6.83 5.54
N TRP A 502 -21.72 6.65 4.23
CA TRP A 502 -21.30 7.62 3.24
C TRP A 502 -22.40 7.82 2.21
N ALA A 503 -22.70 9.08 1.92
CA ALA A 503 -23.52 9.47 0.80
C ALA A 503 -22.81 10.57 0.02
N GLY A 504 -22.57 10.34 -1.26
CA GLY A 504 -21.95 11.31 -2.16
C GLY A 504 -22.77 11.46 -3.44
N ALA A 505 -22.70 12.65 -4.02
CA ALA A 505 -23.21 12.95 -5.35
C ALA A 505 -22.17 13.75 -6.13
N TYR A 506 -22.12 13.54 -7.43
CA TYR A 506 -21.22 14.29 -8.31
C TYR A 506 -21.88 14.63 -9.64
N GLY A 507 -21.37 15.69 -10.27
CA GLY A 507 -21.69 16.09 -11.62
C GLY A 507 -20.42 16.48 -12.37
N MET A 508 -20.35 16.13 -13.65
CA MET A 508 -19.24 16.47 -14.53
C MET A 508 -19.76 16.83 -15.91
N VAL A 509 -19.18 17.86 -16.50
CA VAL A 509 -19.42 18.27 -17.88
C VAL A 509 -18.10 18.21 -18.63
N GLU A 510 -18.11 17.58 -19.79
CA GLU A 510 -16.96 17.45 -20.68
C GLU A 510 -17.32 17.95 -22.07
N TYR A 511 -16.45 18.76 -22.65
CA TYR A 511 -16.42 19.08 -24.06
C TYR A 511 -15.24 18.35 -24.69
N SER A 512 -15.41 17.72 -25.85
CA SER A 512 -14.30 17.11 -26.59
C SER A 512 -14.55 17.13 -28.08
N ASP A 513 -13.65 17.77 -28.81
CA ASP A 513 -13.47 17.65 -30.26
C ASP A 513 -12.03 17.16 -30.57
N GLU A 514 -11.56 17.37 -31.81
CA GLU A 514 -10.22 16.98 -32.25
C GLU A 514 -9.10 17.84 -31.64
N LYS A 515 -9.34 19.14 -31.45
CA LYS A 515 -8.34 20.11 -30.96
C LYS A 515 -8.44 20.35 -29.47
N LEU A 516 -9.64 20.45 -28.92
CA LEU A 516 -9.88 20.81 -27.53
C LEU A 516 -10.67 19.72 -26.82
N SER A 517 -10.20 19.34 -25.63
CA SER A 517 -10.98 18.57 -24.66
C SER A 517 -10.91 19.28 -23.32
N ALA A 518 -12.05 19.60 -22.71
CA ALA A 518 -12.13 20.31 -21.44
C ALA A 518 -13.17 19.66 -20.54
N SER A 519 -12.93 19.69 -19.23
CA SER A 519 -13.86 19.15 -18.25
C SER A 519 -13.91 19.98 -16.99
N LEU A 520 -15.09 19.99 -16.37
CA LEU A 520 -15.35 20.54 -15.06
C LEU A 520 -16.16 19.52 -14.25
N GLN A 521 -15.70 19.21 -13.05
CA GLN A 521 -16.36 18.30 -12.12
C GLN A 521 -16.54 18.96 -10.76
N GLY A 522 -17.73 18.75 -10.19
CA GLY A 522 -18.04 19.04 -8.79
C GLY A 522 -18.58 17.79 -8.08
N SER A 523 -18.27 17.63 -6.80
CA SER A 523 -18.89 16.63 -5.94
C SER A 523 -19.03 17.10 -4.51
N VAL A 524 -20.04 16.56 -3.83
CA VAL A 524 -20.29 16.75 -2.41
C VAL A 524 -20.50 15.39 -1.77
N SER A 525 -20.01 15.22 -0.55
CA SER A 525 -20.29 14.03 0.24
C SER A 525 -20.50 14.34 1.70
N LYS A 526 -21.28 13.48 2.35
CA LYS A 526 -21.52 13.49 3.78
C LYS A 526 -21.13 12.13 4.35
N GLN A 527 -20.20 12.15 5.29
CA GLN A 527 -19.73 10.97 6.00
C GLN A 527 -20.25 11.01 7.43
N TYR A 528 -20.85 9.91 7.88
CA TYR A 528 -21.33 9.73 9.24
C TYR A 528 -20.42 8.74 9.97
N TYR A 529 -20.16 9.02 11.24
CA TYR A 529 -19.26 8.25 12.09
C TYR A 529 -19.96 7.90 13.39
N LYS A 530 -19.80 6.66 13.81
CA LYS A 530 -20.23 6.20 15.13
C LYS A 530 -19.24 5.18 15.66
N ARG A 531 -19.00 5.21 16.96
CA ARG A 531 -18.17 4.22 17.64
C ARG A 531 -19.01 3.40 18.60
N ARG A 532 -18.65 2.13 18.73
CA ARG A 532 -19.12 1.25 19.80
C ARG A 532 -17.94 0.57 20.47
N ASP A 533 -17.85 0.55 21.79
CA ASP A 533 -16.77 -0.12 22.52
C ASP A 533 -17.35 -0.99 23.64
N TYR A 534 -16.96 -2.27 23.64
CA TYR A 534 -17.51 -3.31 24.49
C TYR A 534 -16.65 -3.61 25.73
N MET A 535 -15.48 -2.96 25.86
CA MET A 535 -14.53 -3.23 26.94
C MET A 535 -14.47 -2.08 27.95
N LEU A 536 -14.51 -0.84 27.47
CA LEU A 536 -14.28 0.35 28.29
C LEU A 536 -15.55 0.96 28.88
N TYR A 537 -16.74 0.58 28.39
CA TYR A 537 -18.01 1.21 28.75
C TYR A 537 -19.07 0.17 29.14
N THR A 538 -19.95 0.52 30.09
CA THR A 538 -21.10 -0.32 30.49
C THR A 538 -22.07 -0.47 29.32
N PRO A 539 -22.91 -1.53 29.24
CA PRO A 539 -23.81 -1.80 28.12
C PRO A 539 -24.64 -0.59 27.66
N GLU A 540 -25.07 0.25 28.58
CA GLU A 540 -25.87 1.46 28.31
C GLU A 540 -25.08 2.58 27.63
N ASN A 541 -23.74 2.59 27.80
CA ASN A 541 -22.83 3.65 27.34
C ASN A 541 -21.84 3.17 26.26
N GLN A 542 -22.02 1.96 25.73
CA GLN A 542 -21.10 1.38 24.74
C GLN A 542 -21.15 2.08 23.41
N GLU A 543 -22.18 2.88 23.12
CA GLU A 543 -22.39 3.51 21.82
C GLU A 543 -22.34 5.03 21.89
N THR A 544 -21.69 5.64 20.91
CA THR A 544 -21.84 7.07 20.67
C THR A 544 -23.09 7.35 19.84
N GLU A 545 -23.50 8.62 19.82
CA GLU A 545 -24.36 9.13 18.76
C GLU A 545 -23.66 9.15 17.40
N TRP A 546 -24.39 9.49 16.34
CA TRP A 546 -23.84 9.65 14.99
C TRP A 546 -23.34 11.07 14.77
N TYR A 547 -22.05 11.22 14.52
CA TYR A 547 -21.44 12.47 14.09
C TYR A 547 -21.30 12.51 12.57
N ASN A 548 -21.16 13.69 11.98
CA ASN A 548 -21.03 13.79 10.53
C ASN A 548 -20.11 14.94 10.07
N LYS A 549 -19.49 14.74 8.91
CA LYS A 549 -18.66 15.74 8.22
C LYS A 549 -19.03 15.81 6.75
N THR A 550 -19.19 17.02 6.25
CA THR A 550 -19.43 17.30 4.82
C THR A 550 -18.10 17.59 4.15
N GLY A 551 -17.83 16.99 3.00
CA GLY A 551 -16.67 17.25 2.15
C GLY A 551 -17.11 17.58 0.73
N TYR A 552 -16.19 18.13 -0.05
CA TYR A 552 -16.44 18.49 -1.44
C TYR A 552 -15.17 18.44 -2.28
N ILE A 553 -15.35 18.27 -3.59
CA ILE A 553 -14.28 18.34 -4.60
C ILE A 553 -14.78 19.24 -5.73
N VAL A 554 -13.94 20.17 -6.16
CA VAL A 554 -14.15 20.92 -7.40
C VAL A 554 -12.85 20.84 -8.18
N LYS A 555 -12.90 20.31 -9.40
CA LYS A 555 -11.73 20.22 -10.28
C LYS A 555 -12.12 20.47 -11.72
N GLY A 556 -11.18 21.00 -12.49
CA GLY A 556 -11.36 21.21 -13.90
C GLY A 556 -10.04 21.15 -14.63
N GLY A 557 -10.09 20.93 -15.93
CA GLY A 557 -8.90 20.89 -16.76
C GLY A 557 -9.23 20.95 -18.24
N ALA A 558 -8.21 21.23 -19.04
CA ALA A 558 -8.31 21.25 -20.49
C ALA A 558 -7.05 20.66 -21.11
N ASN A 559 -7.21 20.01 -22.25
CA ASN A 559 -6.18 19.53 -23.14
C ASN A 559 -6.39 20.17 -24.51
N TYR A 560 -5.33 20.73 -25.07
CA TYR A 560 -5.28 21.28 -26.41
C TYR A 560 -4.29 20.50 -27.27
N ASN A 561 -4.76 19.89 -28.34
CA ASN A 561 -3.96 19.26 -29.38
C ASN A 561 -3.55 20.34 -30.39
N ILE A 562 -2.25 20.66 -30.40
CA ILE A 562 -1.68 21.66 -31.30
C ILE A 562 -1.71 21.14 -32.74
N ASP A 563 -1.36 19.87 -32.91
CA ASP A 563 -1.42 19.12 -34.16
C ASP A 563 -1.56 17.60 -33.87
N GLU A 564 -1.25 16.72 -34.82
CA GLU A 564 -1.32 15.27 -34.65
C GLU A 564 -0.20 14.65 -33.79
N HIS A 565 0.79 15.43 -33.37
CA HIS A 565 1.94 14.98 -32.57
C HIS A 565 2.00 15.64 -31.20
N HIS A 566 1.55 16.88 -31.08
CA HIS A 566 1.77 17.73 -29.92
C HIS A 566 0.46 18.03 -29.19
N ASN A 567 0.49 17.95 -27.86
CA ASN A 567 -0.59 18.42 -27.00
C ASN A 567 -0.07 19.08 -25.73
N VAL A 568 -0.84 20.01 -25.20
CA VAL A 568 -0.65 20.58 -23.85
C VAL A 568 -1.90 20.36 -23.03
N PHE A 569 -1.76 20.17 -21.73
CA PHE A 569 -2.91 20.12 -20.83
C PHE A 569 -2.64 20.87 -19.54
N PHE A 570 -3.72 21.31 -18.92
CA PHE A 570 -3.76 21.97 -17.63
C PHE A 570 -4.86 21.35 -16.78
N ASN A 571 -4.62 21.16 -15.49
CA ASN A 571 -5.69 20.88 -14.53
C ASN A 571 -5.48 21.63 -13.21
N THR A 572 -6.59 21.86 -12.52
CA THR A 572 -6.61 22.49 -11.20
C THR A 572 -7.79 21.97 -10.39
N GLY A 573 -7.70 22.10 -9.07
CA GLY A 573 -8.78 21.71 -8.20
C GLY A 573 -8.55 21.96 -6.72
N VAL A 574 -9.66 22.00 -6.00
CA VAL A 574 -9.75 22.12 -4.56
C VAL A 574 -10.48 20.91 -3.98
N ILE A 575 -9.99 20.40 -2.86
CA ILE A 575 -10.61 19.29 -2.12
C ILE A 575 -10.73 19.71 -0.66
N SER A 576 -11.92 19.55 -0.10
CA SER A 576 -12.16 19.56 1.34
C SER A 576 -12.43 18.13 1.78
N ARG A 577 -11.40 17.46 2.28
CA ARG A 577 -11.44 16.06 2.67
C ARG A 577 -11.88 15.89 4.12
N GLN A 578 -12.85 15.03 4.36
CA GLN A 578 -13.28 14.70 5.71
C GLN A 578 -12.14 14.03 6.52
N PRO A 579 -12.07 14.25 7.85
CA PRO A 579 -11.10 13.61 8.71
C PRO A 579 -11.23 12.08 8.72
N GLN A 580 -10.10 11.41 8.93
CA GLN A 580 -10.08 9.98 9.22
C GLN A 580 -10.70 9.67 10.58
N PHE A 581 -11.14 8.43 10.79
CA PHE A 581 -11.88 8.02 11.99
C PHE A 581 -11.11 8.33 13.28
N ASN A 582 -9.80 8.08 13.30
CA ASN A 582 -8.96 8.31 14.48
C ASN A 582 -8.70 9.79 14.80
N ALA A 583 -8.92 10.69 13.85
CA ALA A 583 -8.89 12.13 14.12
C ALA A 583 -10.14 12.58 14.89
N LEU A 584 -11.26 11.89 14.70
CA LEU A 584 -12.53 12.16 15.39
C LEU A 584 -12.69 11.36 16.68
N PHE A 585 -12.14 10.13 16.72
CA PHE A 585 -12.14 9.24 17.88
C PHE A 585 -10.71 8.81 18.22
N PRO A 586 -9.91 9.69 18.84
CA PRO A 586 -8.56 9.35 19.25
C PRO A 586 -8.57 8.23 20.29
N SER A 587 -7.45 7.51 20.38
CA SER A 587 -7.20 6.50 21.44
C SER A 587 -8.12 5.29 21.40
N ASN A 588 -8.85 5.07 20.30
CA ASN A 588 -9.84 4.00 20.20
C ASN A 588 -10.94 4.08 21.29
N GLN A 589 -11.31 5.28 21.76
CA GLN A 589 -12.35 5.46 22.78
C GLN A 589 -13.62 6.14 22.24
N ASN A 590 -14.75 6.02 22.96
CA ASN A 590 -16.04 6.65 22.64
C ASN A 590 -16.08 8.16 22.95
N VAL A 591 -14.97 8.86 22.74
CA VAL A 591 -14.86 10.31 22.96
C VAL A 591 -14.66 10.98 21.61
N TYR A 592 -15.64 11.79 21.21
CA TYR A 592 -15.59 12.55 19.97
C TYR A 592 -14.77 13.83 20.13
N LYS A 593 -13.90 14.10 19.16
CA LYS A 593 -13.16 15.36 19.01
C LYS A 593 -13.42 15.94 17.64
N ASP A 594 -13.86 17.19 17.59
CA ASP A 594 -14.20 17.81 16.31
C ASP A 594 -12.93 18.23 15.55
N ALA A 595 -12.59 17.48 14.50
CA ALA A 595 -11.48 17.81 13.62
C ALA A 595 -11.95 18.60 12.39
N LYS A 596 -11.11 19.51 11.92
CA LYS A 596 -11.33 20.24 10.65
C LYS A 596 -11.13 19.31 9.46
N ASN A 597 -11.86 19.57 8.38
CA ASN A 597 -11.53 18.95 7.10
C ASN A 597 -10.14 19.38 6.64
N GLU A 598 -9.43 18.46 6.03
CA GLU A 598 -8.16 18.77 5.38
C GLU A 598 -8.42 19.50 4.06
N ARG A 599 -7.60 20.51 3.75
CA ARG A 599 -7.73 21.31 2.54
C ARG A 599 -6.61 21.01 1.58
N ILE A 600 -6.96 20.77 0.32
CA ILE A 600 -6.00 20.54 -0.75
C ILE A 600 -6.28 21.50 -1.88
N PHE A 601 -5.21 22.11 -2.41
CA PHE A 601 -5.22 22.84 -3.66
C PHE A 601 -4.12 22.29 -4.56
N SER A 602 -4.45 21.99 -5.81
CA SER A 602 -3.49 21.44 -6.76
C SER A 602 -3.63 22.08 -8.13
N ILE A 603 -2.50 22.25 -8.79
CA ILE A 603 -2.37 22.76 -10.17
C ILE A 603 -1.34 21.90 -10.91
N GLU A 604 -1.61 21.63 -12.17
CA GLU A 604 -0.76 20.82 -13.03
C GLU A 604 -0.77 21.33 -14.46
N LEU A 605 0.40 21.28 -15.10
CA LEU A 605 0.61 21.58 -16.51
C LEU A 605 1.39 20.42 -17.12
N GLY A 606 0.99 19.96 -18.30
CA GLY A 606 1.71 18.93 -19.01
C GLY A 606 1.77 19.16 -20.51
N TYR A 607 2.79 18.56 -21.12
CA TYR A 607 3.04 18.57 -22.55
C TYR A 607 3.31 17.14 -23.01
N GLY A 608 2.66 16.74 -24.09
CA GLY A 608 2.83 15.46 -24.74
C GLY A 608 3.31 15.62 -26.17
N PHE A 609 4.25 14.75 -26.56
CA PHE A 609 4.68 14.53 -27.92
C PHE A 609 4.51 13.05 -28.27
N LYS A 610 3.91 12.77 -29.43
CA LYS A 610 3.66 11.42 -29.92
C LYS A 610 4.07 11.32 -31.37
N SER A 611 4.91 10.34 -31.68
CA SER A 611 5.29 10.00 -33.04
C SER A 611 5.37 8.48 -33.19
N ARG A 612 5.63 8.03 -34.41
CA ARG A 612 5.88 6.60 -34.69
C ARG A 612 7.06 6.04 -33.87
N TYR A 613 8.08 6.86 -33.65
CA TYR A 613 9.36 6.42 -33.06
C TYR A 613 9.50 6.78 -31.60
N VAL A 614 8.97 7.93 -31.17
CA VAL A 614 9.18 8.46 -29.82
C VAL A 614 7.88 9.05 -29.28
N ASP A 615 7.56 8.68 -28.04
CA ASP A 615 6.56 9.31 -27.20
C ASP A 615 7.26 9.99 -26.03
N VAL A 616 6.91 11.23 -25.72
CA VAL A 616 7.42 11.97 -24.56
C VAL A 616 6.25 12.64 -23.85
N ASN A 617 6.19 12.52 -22.53
CA ASN A 617 5.28 13.29 -21.68
C ASN A 617 6.12 14.03 -20.63
N ILE A 618 5.86 15.32 -20.46
CA ILE A 618 6.48 16.16 -19.43
C ILE A 618 5.34 16.77 -18.61
N ASN A 619 5.40 16.67 -17.29
CA ASN A 619 4.41 17.26 -16.38
C ASN A 619 5.10 18.08 -15.30
N ALA A 620 4.51 19.21 -14.94
CA ALA A 620 4.89 20.01 -13.78
C ALA A 620 3.67 20.12 -12.86
N TYR A 621 3.87 19.89 -11.55
CA TYR A 621 2.79 19.90 -10.58
C TYR A 621 3.13 20.71 -9.34
N ARG A 622 2.09 21.22 -8.69
CA ARG A 622 2.15 21.82 -7.36
C ARG A 622 0.87 21.51 -6.60
N THR A 623 1.01 20.82 -5.48
CA THR A 623 -0.08 20.42 -4.59
C THR A 623 0.23 20.91 -3.17
N GLN A 624 -0.67 21.69 -2.61
CA GLN A 624 -0.65 22.15 -1.23
C GLN A 624 -1.69 21.35 -0.43
N TRP A 625 -1.29 20.87 0.74
CA TRP A 625 -2.14 20.08 1.64
C TRP A 625 -2.03 20.64 3.05
N ASP A 626 -3.11 21.24 3.53
CA ASP A 626 -3.18 21.95 4.81
C ASP A 626 -4.18 21.29 5.77
N ASP A 627 -4.17 21.77 7.02
CA ASP A 627 -5.09 21.37 8.10
C ASP A 627 -5.06 19.88 8.47
N ARG A 628 -3.91 19.23 8.26
CA ARG A 628 -3.74 17.84 8.65
C ARG A 628 -3.61 17.67 10.15
N PHE A 629 -4.00 16.48 10.59
CA PHE A 629 -3.92 16.00 11.95
C PHE A 629 -2.96 14.81 12.03
N ILE A 630 -1.99 14.86 12.95
CA ILE A 630 -1.05 13.76 13.19
C ILE A 630 -0.96 13.50 14.68
N THR A 631 -1.40 12.33 15.12
CA THR A 631 -1.31 11.90 16.52
C THR A 631 -0.18 10.90 16.71
N ARG A 632 0.58 11.04 17.80
CA ARG A 632 1.68 10.15 18.16
C ARG A 632 1.68 9.84 19.65
N THR A 633 1.62 8.56 19.99
CA THR A 633 1.73 8.11 21.39
C THR A 633 3.17 8.18 21.86
N PHE A 634 3.37 8.54 23.13
CA PHE A 634 4.64 8.44 23.84
C PHE A 634 4.40 8.16 25.31
N ASN A 635 5.40 7.63 26.01
CA ASN A 635 5.42 7.59 27.47
C ASN A 635 6.26 8.77 27.95
N ALA A 636 5.73 9.58 28.86
CA ALA A 636 6.42 10.77 29.33
C ALA A 636 7.76 10.40 29.99
N THR A 637 8.84 11.00 29.49
CA THR A 637 10.19 10.90 30.06
C THR A 637 10.45 12.05 31.02
N ALA A 638 11.57 12.00 31.77
CA ALA A 638 11.99 13.13 32.60
C ALA A 638 12.17 14.42 31.78
N GLY A 639 12.61 14.30 30.52
CA GLY A 639 12.72 15.44 29.60
C GLY A 639 11.37 16.01 29.19
N ASP A 640 10.36 15.16 28.97
CA ASP A 640 8.99 15.62 28.66
C ASP A 640 8.38 16.34 29.86
N VAL A 641 8.53 15.78 31.07
CA VAL A 641 8.05 16.39 32.33
C VAL A 641 8.75 17.73 32.60
N ALA A 642 10.05 17.84 32.27
CA ALA A 642 10.78 19.11 32.38
C ALA A 642 10.26 20.18 31.42
N ASN A 643 9.78 19.80 30.23
CA ASN A 643 9.15 20.73 29.29
C ASN A 643 7.68 21.02 29.63
N PHE A 644 6.99 20.07 30.28
CA PHE A 644 5.57 20.10 30.60
C PHE A 644 5.33 19.52 32.01
N SER A 645 5.39 20.37 33.04
CA SER A 645 5.30 19.95 34.45
C SER A 645 4.00 19.24 34.84
N GLN A 646 2.95 19.41 34.04
CA GLN A 646 1.66 18.73 34.17
C GLN A 646 1.68 17.24 33.78
N LEU A 647 2.72 16.75 33.11
CA LEU A 647 2.85 15.36 32.75
C LEU A 647 3.37 14.52 33.92
N GLN A 648 2.91 13.28 34.03
CA GLN A 648 3.39 12.32 35.01
C GLN A 648 4.40 11.37 34.34
N LEU A 649 5.58 11.24 34.95
CA LEU A 649 6.65 10.37 34.47
C LEU A 649 6.13 8.94 34.27
N GLY A 650 6.35 8.38 33.07
CA GLY A 650 5.95 7.02 32.72
C GLY A 650 4.52 6.86 32.23
N ASN A 651 3.63 7.85 32.42
CA ASN A 651 2.28 7.80 31.86
C ASN A 651 2.32 7.92 30.33
N SER A 652 1.34 7.30 29.68
CA SER A 652 1.17 7.37 28.23
C SER A 652 0.32 8.57 27.82
N TYR A 653 0.81 9.33 26.85
CA TYR A 653 0.15 10.50 26.30
C TYR A 653 0.18 10.47 24.76
N PHE A 654 -0.64 11.28 24.13
CA PHE A 654 -0.55 11.61 22.71
C PHE A 654 -0.05 13.02 22.54
N TYR A 655 1.00 13.19 21.75
CA TYR A 655 1.20 14.46 21.06
C TYR A 655 0.24 14.51 19.89
N ASN A 656 -0.63 15.50 19.90
CA ASN A 656 -1.61 15.71 18.87
C ASN A 656 -1.24 16.95 18.05
N ALA A 657 -0.57 16.73 16.92
CA ALA A 657 -0.18 17.79 16.00
C ALA A 657 -1.37 18.21 15.12
N LEU A 658 -1.64 19.50 15.12
CA LEU A 658 -2.77 20.16 14.47
C LEU A 658 -2.26 21.12 13.40
N ASN A 659 -3.09 21.34 12.37
CA ASN A 659 -2.82 22.28 11.28
C ASN A 659 -1.50 21.98 10.53
N VAL A 660 -1.12 20.70 10.42
CA VAL A 660 0.12 20.31 9.73
C VAL A 660 -0.03 20.56 8.23
N GLY A 661 0.82 21.42 7.66
CA GLY A 661 0.85 21.74 6.24
C GLY A 661 1.98 21.04 5.48
N GLN A 662 1.75 20.68 4.22
CA GLN A 662 2.75 20.19 3.28
C GLN A 662 2.59 20.81 1.89
N LEU A 663 3.72 20.93 1.18
CA LEU A 663 3.80 21.40 -0.19
C LEU A 663 4.58 20.38 -1.02
N HIS A 664 3.93 19.83 -2.03
CA HIS A 664 4.47 18.84 -2.96
C HIS A 664 4.53 19.45 -4.36
N GLN A 665 5.73 19.63 -4.90
CA GLN A 665 5.91 20.17 -6.25
C GLN A 665 7.05 19.44 -6.96
N GLY A 666 6.99 19.40 -8.29
CA GLY A 666 8.03 18.74 -9.07
C GLY A 666 7.77 18.72 -10.56
N ILE A 667 8.74 18.17 -11.29
CA ILE A 667 8.69 17.92 -12.73
C ILE A 667 8.85 16.42 -12.96
N GLU A 668 8.07 15.89 -13.89
CA GLU A 668 8.03 14.49 -14.28
C GLU A 668 8.24 14.38 -15.79
N LEU A 669 9.05 13.42 -16.22
CA LEU A 669 9.24 13.05 -17.62
C LEU A 669 9.01 11.55 -17.77
N GLU A 670 8.26 11.15 -18.80
CA GLU A 670 8.12 9.76 -19.23
C GLU A 670 8.37 9.71 -20.74
N ALA A 671 9.25 8.82 -21.19
CA ALA A 671 9.60 8.66 -22.59
C ALA A 671 9.54 7.18 -23.01
N LYS A 672 9.05 6.93 -24.23
CA LYS A 672 9.06 5.61 -24.87
C LYS A 672 9.62 5.77 -26.27
N ALA A 673 10.75 5.13 -26.56
CA ALA A 673 11.36 5.15 -27.88
C ALA A 673 11.33 3.76 -28.52
N ARG A 674 11.13 3.73 -29.83
CA ARG A 674 10.98 2.54 -30.68
C ARG A 674 11.92 2.69 -31.88
N PRO A 675 13.25 2.74 -31.67
CA PRO A 675 14.21 3.00 -32.76
C PRO A 675 14.14 1.94 -33.86
N PHE A 676 13.88 0.69 -33.49
CA PHE A 676 13.69 -0.44 -34.40
C PHE A 676 12.49 -1.29 -33.94
N ALA A 677 11.93 -2.11 -34.82
CA ALA A 677 10.72 -2.90 -34.52
C ALA A 677 10.90 -3.91 -33.37
N ASN A 678 12.13 -4.34 -33.11
CA ASN A 678 12.48 -5.32 -32.08
C ASN A 678 13.10 -4.70 -30.82
N LEU A 679 13.25 -3.37 -30.73
CA LEU A 679 13.79 -2.67 -29.57
C LEU A 679 12.83 -1.60 -29.07
N LYS A 680 12.45 -1.68 -27.80
CA LYS A 680 11.70 -0.64 -27.10
C LYS A 680 12.51 -0.12 -25.92
N LEU A 681 12.77 1.18 -25.92
CA LEU A 681 13.39 1.89 -24.81
C LEU A 681 12.32 2.62 -24.01
N ARG A 682 12.49 2.65 -22.69
CA ARG A 682 11.58 3.29 -21.73
C ARG A 682 12.44 4.15 -20.81
N GLY A 683 12.05 5.39 -20.61
CA GLY A 683 12.73 6.31 -19.70
C GLY A 683 11.73 7.00 -18.81
N MET A 684 12.10 7.24 -17.56
CA MET A 684 11.36 8.13 -16.66
C MET A 684 12.33 8.93 -15.80
N LEU A 685 11.93 10.16 -15.47
CA LEU A 685 12.60 11.02 -14.51
C LEU A 685 11.52 11.73 -13.68
N SER A 686 11.70 11.79 -12.37
CA SER A 686 10.92 12.63 -11.47
C SER A 686 11.86 13.40 -10.57
N VAL A 687 11.69 14.72 -10.54
CA VAL A 687 12.43 15.63 -9.67
C VAL A 687 11.41 16.42 -8.85
N GLY A 688 11.22 15.98 -7.61
CA GLY A 688 10.35 16.57 -6.62
C GLY A 688 11.09 17.44 -5.60
N ASN A 689 10.32 18.33 -4.97
CA ASN A 689 10.68 19.09 -3.79
C ASN A 689 9.48 19.10 -2.84
N TRP A 690 9.45 18.14 -1.92
CA TRP A 690 8.36 17.95 -0.97
C TRP A 690 8.81 18.41 0.41
N LYS A 691 8.06 19.34 1.00
CA LYS A 691 8.40 19.96 2.28
C LYS A 691 7.19 20.28 3.12
N TYR A 692 7.38 20.37 4.41
CA TYR A 692 6.37 20.90 5.33
C TYR A 692 6.18 22.40 5.10
N LYS A 693 4.93 22.84 5.14
CA LYS A 693 4.51 24.23 4.87
C LYS A 693 4.06 24.87 6.18
N GLY A 694 4.85 25.82 6.65
CA GLY A 694 4.61 26.47 7.94
C GLY A 694 4.96 25.55 9.12
N ASP A 695 4.89 26.12 10.31
CA ASP A 695 4.99 25.37 11.56
C ASP A 695 3.58 24.88 11.96
N ALA A 696 3.54 23.84 12.81
CA ALA A 696 2.28 23.27 13.29
C ALA A 696 2.09 23.58 14.77
N SER A 697 0.85 23.51 15.24
CA SER A 697 0.55 23.57 16.69
C SER A 697 0.36 22.16 17.23
N PHE A 698 0.50 21.96 18.54
CA PHE A 698 0.08 20.71 19.18
C PHE A 698 -0.58 20.95 20.53
N ASN A 699 -1.36 19.97 20.95
CA ASN A 699 -1.76 19.75 22.32
C ASN A 699 -1.40 18.32 22.76
N ILE A 700 -1.25 18.10 24.07
CA ILE A 700 -1.03 16.77 24.65
C ILE A 700 -2.35 16.24 25.20
N ILE A 701 -2.66 14.99 24.87
CA ILE A 701 -3.87 14.30 25.32
C ILE A 701 -3.45 13.10 26.18
N ASP A 702 -4.04 12.96 27.37
CA ASP A 702 -3.83 11.81 28.23
C ASP A 702 -4.51 10.57 27.65
N VAL A 703 -3.77 9.46 27.49
CA VAL A 703 -4.28 8.25 26.81
C VAL A 703 -5.40 7.58 27.61
N LEU A 704 -5.37 7.69 28.94
CA LEU A 704 -6.31 7.01 29.83
C LEU A 704 -7.66 7.73 29.83
N SER A 705 -7.66 9.03 30.11
CA SER A 705 -8.85 9.88 30.19
C SER A 705 -9.34 10.40 28.82
N ASN A 706 -8.49 10.36 27.80
CA ASN A 706 -8.69 10.97 26.48
C ASN A 706 -9.02 12.47 26.54
N GLN A 707 -8.58 13.14 27.60
CA GLN A 707 -8.71 14.58 27.79
C GLN A 707 -7.40 15.30 27.48
N GLU A 708 -7.54 16.53 27.00
CA GLU A 708 -6.38 17.40 26.82
C GLU A 708 -5.77 17.69 28.19
N VAL A 709 -4.44 17.60 28.28
CA VAL A 709 -3.71 17.99 29.48
C VAL A 709 -3.60 19.52 29.48
N PRO A 710 -4.28 20.24 30.40
CA PRO A 710 -4.32 21.70 30.37
C PRO A 710 -2.92 22.32 30.39
N GLY A 711 -2.69 23.31 29.52
CA GLY A 711 -1.40 24.00 29.39
C GLY A 711 -0.31 23.21 28.63
N ALA A 712 -0.53 21.94 28.32
CA ALA A 712 0.40 21.12 27.53
C ALA A 712 0.22 21.34 26.02
N THR A 713 0.52 22.56 25.57
CA THR A 713 0.37 22.98 24.18
C THR A 713 1.62 23.70 23.68
N GLY A 714 1.79 23.82 22.37
CA GLY A 714 2.91 24.58 21.80
C GLY A 714 3.01 24.52 20.30
N ILE A 715 4.21 24.83 19.79
CA ILE A 715 4.54 24.87 18.36
C ILE A 715 5.51 23.73 18.02
N ILE A 716 5.31 23.14 16.85
CA ILE A 716 6.21 22.19 16.20
C ILE A 716 6.91 22.93 15.04
N ASN A 717 8.23 23.12 15.16
CA ASN A 717 9.07 23.88 14.24
C ASN A 717 9.49 23.05 13.02
N ILE A 718 8.56 22.79 12.10
CA ILE A 718 8.77 21.89 10.97
C ILE A 718 8.78 22.59 9.61
N LYS A 719 8.60 23.92 9.57
CA LYS A 719 8.61 24.68 8.32
C LYS A 719 9.85 24.34 7.48
N ASP A 720 9.64 24.09 6.19
CA ASP A 720 10.66 23.79 5.18
C ASP A 720 11.43 22.47 5.36
N LEU A 721 11.18 21.70 6.42
CA LEU A 721 11.72 20.34 6.55
C LEU A 721 11.21 19.46 5.41
N LYS A 722 12.07 18.52 4.99
CA LYS A 722 11.76 17.61 3.88
C LYS A 722 10.78 16.54 4.31
N VAL A 723 9.80 16.25 3.45
CA VAL A 723 8.93 15.08 3.64
C VAL A 723 9.76 13.83 3.33
N GLY A 724 9.80 12.89 4.29
CA GLY A 724 10.51 11.63 4.19
C GLY A 724 9.67 10.50 3.58
N ASP A 725 10.13 9.26 3.79
CA ASP A 725 9.46 8.00 3.36
C ASP A 725 9.45 7.68 1.87
N ALA A 726 9.77 8.65 1.02
CA ALA A 726 9.90 8.44 -0.42
C ALA A 726 11.02 9.28 -1.01
N ALA A 727 11.72 8.72 -2.00
CA ALA A 727 12.76 9.43 -2.73
C ALA A 727 12.13 10.58 -3.51
N GLN A 728 12.61 11.81 -3.27
CA GLN A 728 12.11 12.99 -4.00
C GLN A 728 12.69 13.07 -5.41
N THR A 729 13.75 12.33 -5.73
CA THR A 729 14.28 12.22 -7.08
C THR A 729 14.36 10.76 -7.48
N THR A 730 13.66 10.38 -8.54
CA THR A 730 13.69 9.02 -9.10
C THR A 730 13.93 9.05 -10.60
N ALA A 731 14.66 8.08 -11.10
CA ALA A 731 14.84 7.88 -12.53
C ALA A 731 14.84 6.40 -12.88
N SER A 732 14.41 6.07 -14.09
CA SER A 732 14.51 4.71 -14.63
C SER A 732 14.78 4.72 -16.12
N ILE A 733 15.63 3.80 -16.57
CA ILE A 733 15.92 3.54 -17.98
C ILE A 733 15.81 2.03 -18.19
N GLY A 734 14.90 1.62 -19.07
CA GLY A 734 14.68 0.23 -19.41
C GLY A 734 14.71 -0.03 -20.91
N ALA A 735 15.10 -1.25 -21.28
CA ALA A 735 15.13 -1.73 -22.65
C ALA A 735 14.42 -3.09 -22.72
N ASP A 736 13.56 -3.26 -23.71
CA ASP A 736 12.97 -4.54 -24.09
C ASP A 736 13.45 -4.87 -25.50
N TYR A 737 14.16 -6.00 -25.66
CA TYR A 737 14.76 -6.39 -26.93
C TYR A 737 14.33 -7.80 -27.34
N ASN A 738 13.65 -7.91 -28.47
CA ASN A 738 13.29 -9.18 -29.09
C ASN A 738 14.43 -9.62 -30.01
N ILE A 739 15.31 -10.50 -29.50
CA ILE A 739 16.42 -11.05 -30.28
C ILE A 739 15.89 -11.90 -31.43
N THR A 740 14.85 -12.70 -31.17
CA THR A 740 14.08 -13.42 -32.18
C THR A 740 12.59 -13.26 -31.91
N LYS A 741 11.74 -13.85 -32.76
CA LYS A 741 10.29 -13.93 -32.49
C LYS A 741 9.95 -14.76 -31.23
N ALA A 742 10.86 -15.64 -30.81
CA ALA A 742 10.68 -16.53 -29.68
C ALA A 742 11.47 -16.09 -28.45
N PHE A 743 12.63 -15.46 -28.63
CA PHE A 743 13.55 -15.10 -27.56
C PHE A 743 13.62 -13.59 -27.35
N SER A 744 13.36 -13.15 -26.12
CA SER A 744 13.45 -11.75 -25.72
C SER A 744 14.24 -11.59 -24.42
N ILE A 745 14.89 -10.43 -24.30
CA ILE A 745 15.55 -9.98 -23.08
C ILE A 745 15.04 -8.61 -22.70
N ASP A 746 15.04 -8.31 -21.41
CA ASP A 746 14.76 -6.99 -20.89
C ASP A 746 15.72 -6.63 -19.76
N ALA A 747 15.99 -5.34 -19.62
CA ALA A 747 16.79 -4.78 -18.55
C ALA A 747 16.17 -3.46 -18.08
N ASN A 748 16.29 -3.16 -16.79
CA ASN A 748 15.79 -1.94 -16.18
C ASN A 748 16.78 -1.44 -15.14
N TRP A 749 17.30 -0.23 -15.32
CA TRP A 749 18.08 0.50 -14.34
C TRP A 749 17.19 1.51 -13.62
N GLU A 750 17.34 1.61 -12.30
CA GLU A 750 16.58 2.52 -11.46
C GLU A 750 17.52 3.31 -10.56
N TYR A 751 17.20 4.57 -10.29
CA TYR A 751 17.97 5.47 -9.44
C TYR A 751 17.06 6.22 -8.47
N TYR A 752 17.52 6.36 -7.23
CA TYR A 752 16.81 7.00 -6.14
C TYR A 752 17.75 7.94 -5.39
N ASP A 753 17.38 9.21 -5.25
CA ASP A 753 18.09 10.24 -4.48
C ASP A 753 17.11 11.16 -3.74
N LYS A 754 17.62 11.97 -2.81
CA LYS A 754 16.84 12.86 -1.94
C LYS A 754 15.77 12.07 -1.19
N LEU A 755 16.18 10.91 -0.70
CA LEU A 755 15.42 10.10 0.25
C LEU A 755 15.73 10.61 1.67
N TYR A 756 14.69 10.94 2.44
CA TYR A 756 14.83 11.46 3.79
C TYR A 756 14.13 10.50 4.78
N ALA A 757 14.68 10.41 5.99
CA ALA A 757 14.13 9.58 7.04
C ALA A 757 12.68 9.96 7.36
N GLN A 758 11.86 8.98 7.71
CA GLN A 758 10.65 9.27 8.46
C GLN A 758 11.05 9.84 9.82
N PHE A 759 10.35 10.86 10.27
CA PHE A 759 10.56 11.45 11.59
C PHE A 759 9.23 11.73 12.27
N ASN A 760 9.28 11.84 13.59
CA ASN A 760 8.15 12.31 14.36
C ASN A 760 8.21 13.84 14.45
N PRO A 761 7.22 14.60 13.95
CA PRO A 761 7.22 16.07 14.02
C PRO A 761 7.43 16.61 15.43
N ILE A 762 7.03 15.88 16.47
CA ILE A 762 7.21 16.27 17.87
C ILE A 762 8.69 16.35 18.27
N ASN A 763 9.61 15.77 17.50
CA ASN A 763 11.04 15.89 17.79
C ASN A 763 11.57 17.31 17.48
N PHE A 764 10.72 18.19 16.94
CA PHE A 764 11.04 19.55 16.50
C PHE A 764 10.33 20.62 17.35
N LEU A 765 10.12 20.39 18.65
CA LEU A 765 9.54 21.40 19.56
C LEU A 765 10.43 22.64 19.73
N LYS A 766 11.71 22.56 19.39
CA LYS A 766 12.67 23.66 19.49
C LYS A 766 13.20 24.09 18.12
N PRO A 767 13.45 25.40 17.89
CA PRO A 767 13.95 25.90 16.60
C PRO A 767 15.28 25.27 16.16
N GLU A 768 16.19 24.95 17.08
CA GLU A 768 17.52 24.40 16.76
C GLU A 768 17.41 23.00 16.14
N MET A 769 16.35 22.25 16.48
CA MET A 769 16.08 20.95 15.88
C MET A 769 15.71 21.09 14.39
N ARG A 770 15.02 22.17 14.01
CA ARG A 770 14.70 22.46 12.61
C ARG A 770 15.97 22.74 11.80
N GLU A 771 16.93 23.44 12.38
CA GLU A 771 18.20 23.78 11.73
C GLU A 771 19.03 22.52 11.41
N LYS A 772 18.94 21.48 12.25
CA LYS A 772 19.55 20.17 11.96
C LYS A 772 18.92 19.48 10.74
N GLY A 773 17.69 19.84 10.35
CA GLY A 773 17.03 19.30 9.16
C GLY A 773 16.48 17.89 9.33
N VAL A 774 16.40 17.10 8.26
CA VAL A 774 16.00 15.68 8.31
C VAL A 774 17.15 14.86 7.73
N VAL A 775 17.48 13.73 8.35
CA VAL A 775 18.53 12.82 7.89
C VAL A 775 18.25 12.39 6.45
N LYS A 776 19.17 12.75 5.55
CA LYS A 776 19.16 12.31 4.15
C LYS A 776 19.86 10.95 4.05
N LEU A 777 19.21 9.98 3.41
CA LEU A 777 19.78 8.67 3.14
C LEU A 777 20.68 8.72 1.88
N PRO A 778 21.68 7.82 1.77
CA PRO A 778 22.50 7.70 0.58
C PRO A 778 21.67 7.37 -0.66
N SER A 779 22.02 7.96 -1.80
CA SER A 779 21.43 7.58 -3.08
C SER A 779 21.80 6.14 -3.44
N TYR A 780 20.92 5.44 -4.14
CA TYR A 780 21.21 4.11 -4.63
C TYR A 780 20.59 3.87 -5.99
N ASN A 781 21.11 2.85 -6.67
CA ASN A 781 20.60 2.39 -7.95
C ASN A 781 20.43 0.87 -7.94
N LEU A 782 19.46 0.40 -8.71
CA LEU A 782 19.14 -1.02 -8.88
C LEU A 782 19.18 -1.38 -10.35
N PHE A 783 19.43 -2.65 -10.63
CA PHE A 783 19.43 -3.19 -11.98
C PHE A 783 18.64 -4.49 -11.99
N ASP A 784 17.64 -4.59 -12.84
CA ASP A 784 16.80 -5.77 -13.01
C ASP A 784 16.95 -6.28 -14.44
N VAL A 785 16.97 -7.60 -14.63
CA VAL A 785 17.06 -8.23 -15.94
C VAL A 785 16.07 -9.39 -16.06
N GLY A 786 15.56 -9.60 -17.26
CA GLY A 786 14.67 -10.69 -17.60
C GLY A 786 15.03 -11.31 -18.94
N ALA A 787 14.77 -12.60 -19.09
CA ALA A 787 14.85 -13.31 -20.35
C ALA A 787 13.66 -14.24 -20.51
N ALA A 788 13.06 -14.28 -21.69
CA ALA A 788 11.94 -15.15 -21.99
C ALA A 788 12.13 -15.88 -23.31
N TYR A 789 11.74 -17.15 -23.35
CA TYR A 789 11.68 -17.96 -24.56
C TYR A 789 10.29 -18.56 -24.73
N LYS A 790 9.67 -18.30 -25.89
CA LYS A 790 8.34 -18.80 -26.25
C LYS A 790 8.47 -19.95 -27.26
N PHE A 791 8.07 -21.14 -26.83
CA PHE A 791 7.84 -22.30 -27.68
C PHE A 791 6.40 -22.23 -28.22
N THR A 792 6.26 -21.96 -29.51
CA THR A 792 4.96 -22.08 -30.20
C THR A 792 4.75 -23.54 -30.59
N ILE A 793 3.68 -24.14 -30.07
CA ILE A 793 3.33 -25.54 -30.39
C ILE A 793 2.41 -25.56 -31.61
N ASP A 794 1.37 -24.71 -31.60
CA ASP A 794 0.51 -24.44 -32.75
C ASP A 794 -0.11 -23.03 -32.65
N GLN A 795 -1.16 -22.77 -33.44
CA GLN A 795 -1.83 -21.46 -33.50
C GLN A 795 -2.51 -21.05 -32.17
N LYS A 796 -2.86 -22.00 -31.30
CA LYS A 796 -3.58 -21.76 -30.03
C LYS A 796 -2.70 -22.04 -28.81
N ARG A 797 -1.73 -22.95 -28.93
CA ARG A 797 -0.93 -23.47 -27.82
C ARG A 797 0.49 -22.93 -27.82
N SER A 798 0.94 -22.47 -26.65
CA SER A 798 2.33 -22.08 -26.44
C SER A 798 2.82 -22.33 -25.01
N LEU A 799 4.12 -22.61 -24.89
CA LEU A 799 4.85 -22.66 -23.63
C LEU A 799 5.82 -21.47 -23.58
N THR A 800 5.74 -20.63 -22.57
CA THR A 800 6.70 -19.55 -22.33
C THR A 800 7.50 -19.87 -21.09
N LEU A 801 8.83 -19.94 -21.23
CA LEU A 801 9.76 -19.98 -20.11
C LEU A 801 10.30 -18.58 -19.88
N ARG A 802 10.31 -18.12 -18.62
CA ARG A 802 10.88 -16.82 -18.26
C ARG A 802 11.70 -16.92 -17.00
N VAL A 803 12.82 -16.20 -16.97
CA VAL A 803 13.65 -16.00 -15.78
C VAL A 803 13.81 -14.50 -15.55
N ASN A 804 13.68 -14.06 -14.30
CA ASN A 804 13.96 -12.71 -13.86
C ASN A 804 15.03 -12.73 -12.77
N VAL A 805 15.96 -11.78 -12.82
CA VAL A 805 16.91 -11.48 -11.75
C VAL A 805 16.76 -10.02 -11.35
N TYR A 806 16.61 -9.80 -10.06
CA TYR A 806 16.29 -8.53 -9.45
C TYR A 806 17.44 -8.07 -8.57
N ASN A 807 17.76 -6.77 -8.59
CA ASN A 807 18.98 -6.25 -7.97
C ASN A 807 20.20 -7.08 -8.39
N LEU A 808 20.43 -7.14 -9.70
CA LEU A 808 21.46 -7.95 -10.36
C LEU A 808 22.83 -7.75 -9.72
N PHE A 809 23.21 -6.55 -9.32
CA PHE A 809 24.52 -6.30 -8.70
C PHE A 809 24.56 -6.53 -7.18
N ASN A 810 23.49 -7.04 -6.59
CA ASN A 810 23.38 -7.35 -5.17
C ASN A 810 23.70 -6.14 -4.27
N LYS A 811 23.28 -4.93 -4.68
CA LYS A 811 23.56 -3.67 -3.99
C LYS A 811 23.03 -3.72 -2.55
N TYR A 812 23.86 -3.28 -1.60
CA TYR A 812 23.46 -2.95 -0.23
C TYR A 812 23.06 -1.48 -0.16
N TYR A 813 21.84 -1.21 0.28
CA TYR A 813 21.28 0.12 0.37
C TYR A 813 20.27 0.21 1.52
N ILE A 814 20.19 1.39 2.13
CA ILE A 814 19.16 1.74 3.10
C ILE A 814 17.91 2.11 2.29
N SER A 815 16.84 1.32 2.38
CA SER A 815 15.59 1.66 1.70
C SER A 815 14.82 2.69 2.50
N GLU A 816 14.87 2.63 3.85
CA GLU A 816 14.11 3.51 4.72
C GLU A 816 14.72 3.62 6.12
N LEU A 817 14.48 4.76 6.78
CA LEU A 817 14.73 4.96 8.21
C LEU A 817 13.47 5.41 8.92
N SER A 818 13.25 4.88 10.12
CA SER A 818 12.16 5.22 11.02
C SER A 818 12.59 6.12 12.19
N SER A 819 13.82 6.62 12.15
CA SER A 819 14.41 7.50 13.16
C SER A 819 15.33 8.51 12.49
N ASN A 820 15.68 9.56 13.23
CA ASN A 820 16.32 10.75 12.71
C ASN A 820 17.49 11.19 13.61
N ILE A 821 18.48 10.30 13.76
CA ILE A 821 19.72 10.53 14.54
C ILE A 821 20.81 11.02 13.59
N TYR A 822 21.46 12.13 13.92
CA TYR A 822 22.53 12.73 13.11
C TYR A 822 23.90 12.16 13.51
N THR A 823 24.85 12.16 12.58
CA THR A 823 26.24 11.73 12.86
C THR A 823 26.92 12.62 13.90
N THR A 824 26.46 13.87 14.05
CA THR A 824 26.93 14.85 15.04
C THR A 824 26.23 14.74 16.40
N ASP A 825 25.22 13.88 16.56
CA ASP A 825 24.59 13.69 17.86
C ASP A 825 25.51 12.87 18.77
N LYS A 826 25.50 13.18 20.07
CA LYS A 826 26.26 12.45 21.08
C LYS A 826 25.58 11.13 21.42
N ILE A 827 26.39 10.09 21.56
CA ILE A 827 25.94 8.78 22.02
C ILE A 827 25.65 8.87 23.52
N ALA A 828 24.45 8.45 23.93
CA ALA A 828 24.02 8.56 25.31
C ALA A 828 24.63 7.48 26.22
N ASN A 829 24.82 6.26 25.72
CA ASN A 829 25.15 5.09 26.54
C ASN A 829 26.24 4.21 25.90
N GLY A 830 26.97 3.47 26.74
CA GLY A 830 27.97 2.48 26.34
C GLY A 830 29.41 3.03 26.27
N PRO A 831 30.36 2.25 25.72
CA PRO A 831 31.79 2.61 25.69
C PRO A 831 32.10 3.93 24.97
N ASP A 832 31.24 4.34 24.04
CA ASP A 832 31.39 5.58 23.26
C ASP A 832 30.56 6.75 23.79
N ALA A 833 30.00 6.64 25.01
CA ALA A 833 29.15 7.68 25.59
C ALA A 833 29.87 9.04 25.62
N GLY A 834 29.16 10.10 25.24
CA GLY A 834 29.69 11.46 25.20
C GLY A 834 30.40 11.85 23.90
N LYS A 835 30.85 10.88 23.09
CA LYS A 835 31.33 11.11 21.71
C LYS A 835 30.17 11.23 20.74
N THR A 836 30.35 11.96 19.66
CA THR A 836 29.41 11.93 18.52
C THR A 836 29.51 10.59 17.78
N TYR A 837 28.45 10.22 17.06
CA TYR A 837 28.48 9.02 16.21
C TYR A 837 29.64 9.06 15.20
N GLN A 838 29.95 10.23 14.65
CA GLN A 838 31.07 10.43 13.74
C GLN A 838 32.42 10.18 14.42
N GLU A 839 32.67 10.78 15.59
CA GLU A 839 33.92 10.62 16.35
C GLU A 839 34.14 9.18 16.81
N ALA A 840 33.06 8.46 17.12
CA ALA A 840 33.12 7.06 17.50
C ALA A 840 33.27 6.08 16.31
N GLY A 841 33.29 6.58 15.06
CA GLY A 841 33.29 5.73 13.86
C GLY A 841 31.98 4.95 13.67
N ARG A 842 30.91 5.33 14.38
CA ARG A 842 29.61 4.65 14.42
C ARG A 842 28.69 5.13 13.32
N VAL A 843 29.13 4.93 12.08
CA VAL A 843 28.42 5.36 10.87
C VAL A 843 28.29 4.22 9.86
N TYR A 844 27.12 4.09 9.26
CA TYR A 844 26.81 3.13 8.20
C TYR A 844 26.42 3.90 6.93
N GLN A 845 27.24 3.78 5.88
CA GLN A 845 27.08 4.52 4.63
C GLN A 845 26.90 6.05 4.80
N GLY A 846 27.56 6.64 5.81
CA GLY A 846 27.48 8.09 6.09
C GLY A 846 26.30 8.52 6.96
N VAL A 847 25.52 7.57 7.49
CA VAL A 847 24.42 7.82 8.43
C VAL A 847 24.78 7.22 9.80
N ALA A 848 24.36 7.85 10.91
CA ALA A 848 24.61 7.29 12.25
C ALA A 848 24.03 5.88 12.38
N ASP A 849 24.85 4.93 12.85
CA ASP A 849 24.50 3.50 12.91
C ASP A 849 23.38 3.17 13.92
N GLY A 850 23.09 4.11 14.82
CA GLY A 850 22.02 4.01 15.82
C GLY A 850 20.63 4.22 15.23
N ASN A 851 20.52 4.70 13.99
CA ASN A 851 19.23 4.81 13.34
C ASN A 851 18.59 3.43 13.14
N THR A 852 17.29 3.34 13.41
CA THR A 852 16.43 2.20 13.06
C THR A 852 15.86 2.33 11.66
N GLY A 853 15.73 1.22 10.95
CA GLY A 853 15.19 1.21 9.61
C GLY A 853 15.30 -0.13 8.89
N PHE A 854 15.20 -0.08 7.56
CA PHE A 854 15.23 -1.25 6.70
C PHE A 854 16.32 -1.13 5.63
N LEU A 855 17.11 -2.19 5.48
CA LEU A 855 17.89 -2.40 4.26
C LEU A 855 16.97 -2.97 3.19
N GLY A 856 17.18 -2.52 1.96
CA GLY A 856 16.45 -3.08 0.82
C GLY A 856 16.92 -4.48 0.46
N PHE A 857 16.10 -5.18 -0.33
CA PHE A 857 16.39 -6.56 -0.70
C PHE A 857 17.63 -6.63 -1.59
N GLY A 858 18.50 -7.60 -1.31
CA GLY A 858 19.61 -8.00 -2.17
C GLY A 858 19.15 -8.67 -3.46
N ARG A 859 20.07 -9.38 -4.13
CA ARG A 859 19.75 -10.12 -5.35
C ARG A 859 18.68 -11.18 -5.08
N THR A 860 17.60 -11.16 -5.85
CA THR A 860 16.55 -12.19 -5.85
C THR A 860 16.27 -12.65 -7.28
N TRP A 861 15.60 -13.79 -7.44
CA TRP A 861 15.31 -14.37 -8.76
C TRP A 861 13.98 -15.11 -8.76
N SER A 862 13.39 -15.22 -9.95
CA SER A 862 12.21 -16.03 -10.21
C SER A 862 12.31 -16.70 -11.57
N ALA A 863 11.79 -17.91 -11.70
CA ALA A 863 11.59 -18.60 -12.96
C ALA A 863 10.11 -18.99 -13.09
N ALA A 864 9.56 -18.91 -14.30
CA ALA A 864 8.18 -19.26 -14.57
C ALA A 864 8.07 -20.07 -15.87
N ALA A 865 7.23 -21.10 -15.84
CA ALA A 865 6.75 -21.82 -17.00
C ALA A 865 5.26 -21.54 -17.16
N THR A 866 4.88 -20.87 -18.26
CA THR A 866 3.48 -20.52 -18.55
C THR A 866 3.02 -21.26 -19.80
N PHE A 867 2.09 -22.18 -19.62
CA PHE A 867 1.40 -22.86 -20.71
C PHE A 867 0.08 -22.15 -21.00
N ARG A 868 -0.15 -21.82 -22.26
CA ARG A 868 -1.39 -21.18 -22.74
C ARG A 868 -2.01 -22.02 -23.84
N PHE A 869 -3.34 -22.11 -23.81
CA PHE A 869 -4.19 -22.78 -24.79
C PHE A 869 -5.35 -21.90 -25.23
#